data_AF-A0A8H3DKS4-F1
#
_entry.id   AF-A0A8H3DKS4-F1
#
_cell.length_a   1.000
_cell.length_b   1.000
_cell.length_c   1.000
_cell.angle_alpha   90.00
_cell.angle_beta   90.00
_cell.angle_gamma   90.00
#
_symmetry.space_group_name_H-M   'P 1'
#
loop_
_entity.id
_entity.type
_entity.pdbx_description
1 polymer ?
#
loop_
_entity_poly.entity_id
_entity_poly.type
_entity_poly.pdbx_seq_one_letter_code
_entity_poly.pdbx_strand_id
1 'polypeptide(L)'
;MPSQQVIDNKDGALYTTSNGAPYSEPYEAQRIGQHGPLLLQDFHHLDLLAHFDRERIPERVVHAKGAGAHGYFEVTHDISDICSAAIFKKVGNRAPATVRFSTVGGESGSADTARDPRGFAIKLRTEEGNWDWVFNNTPVFFIRDPTKFPHFIHTQKRDPQTNLKDADMFWDYLSQNPESIHQVMILFGDRGIPDGYRHQHGYSGHTFKWYNENGDFHYVQVHARKQGGFKFLTQERAGELAGTNPDYGTQDLFEAIEKGEAQKWDVSIQTMTPEQAESFRYNVLDLTKVWPHKEFPRKPIGTLVLDRNPENYFNEIEQVAFSPSHLVPGVEPSADPVLQSRLFSYPDTQRHRLGVNYQQIPVNAPLCPVANFQRAGFMNVSSQGARPNYQSSISPLSYKKSKVSHKHEIFEGAAVVDLSDLTELDFEQPRALWQKVMNDDAKERFVKNVAGHLGNAKSKDIKARQLSVFATVDQGLSDRIAKAMGVATAKPLKVKPASEAVRFKAHAVHGPYAINKAATSVDYNESKKEQSASPPTTPLTPDIPTLPQEPLLGSWIWLKTFLRVLEPAVSIFEPLYVIVKELVQCIEIYEEAATGRKEYDELRNELGNIFNDLRVYYTPSASPAMTASIENLCRRVLLFLSIHQELGHVQRVHASRKQRPFASGDVDEILACYHRIRGHLQRLTLNANMAMWKIAEEQAAAGNSYRMSSRLDRLSPSLSARYNSAQALDLNRGECDPSTRREVLEHIGEWVHNTQAGSTYWLNGMAGTGKTTIAYSTCVMLDADQQLVASFFCSRQLPECRNTNLIIPTLAYQIARFSRPFQSSLSRVLEQDPDVHTSLPHIQFEELIVKPLIEVGASLPTNLMVVIDALDECENKEGISRILEVLLAK
;
A
#
# COMPACT_ATOMS: atom_id res chain seq x y z
N MET A 1 10.77 15.91 36.43
CA MET A 1 11.67 15.86 37.62
C MET A 1 12.40 14.52 37.59
N PRO A 2 13.67 14.44 38.01
CA PRO A 2 14.34 13.14 38.13
C PRO A 2 13.51 12.24 39.04
N SER A 3 13.35 10.97 38.67
CA SER A 3 12.67 9.99 39.53
C SER A 3 13.49 9.78 40.80
N GLN A 4 12.84 9.29 41.86
CA GLN A 4 13.55 8.97 43.10
C GLN A 4 14.70 7.99 42.86
N GLN A 5 14.52 7.06 41.90
CA GLN A 5 15.56 6.13 41.47
C GLN A 5 16.83 6.82 40.95
N VAL A 6 16.71 7.91 40.19
CA VAL A 6 17.87 8.68 39.70
C VAL A 6 18.58 9.40 40.83
N ILE A 7 17.83 9.90 41.81
CA ILE A 7 18.38 10.61 42.98
C ILE A 7 19.16 9.62 43.87
N ASP A 8 18.63 8.41 44.03
CA ASP A 8 19.18 7.40 44.95
C ASP A 8 20.33 6.58 44.35
N ASN A 9 20.41 6.45 43.02
CA ASN A 9 21.40 5.59 42.36
C ASN A 9 22.63 6.37 41.87
N LYS A 10 23.68 6.43 42.70
CA LYS A 10 25.03 6.88 42.29
C LYS A 10 25.92 5.68 42.06
N ASP A 11 26.20 5.37 40.79
CA ASP A 11 27.00 4.20 40.39
C ASP A 11 28.52 4.44 40.39
N GLY A 12 28.95 5.70 40.53
CA GLY A 12 30.37 6.06 40.50
C GLY A 12 31.03 5.85 39.14
N ALA A 13 30.24 5.87 38.05
CA ALA A 13 30.75 5.68 36.69
C ALA A 13 31.78 6.76 36.30
N LEU A 14 32.83 6.32 35.59
CA LEU A 14 33.80 7.19 34.94
C LEU A 14 33.31 7.55 33.54
N TYR A 15 33.47 8.81 33.12
CA TYR A 15 33.11 9.23 31.77
C TYR A 15 34.04 8.58 30.73
N THR A 16 33.44 7.99 29.70
CA THR A 16 34.15 7.27 28.64
C THR A 16 33.56 7.60 27.27
N THR A 17 34.36 7.38 26.23
CA THR A 17 33.88 7.31 24.84
C THR A 17 33.13 5.99 24.58
N SER A 18 32.44 5.83 23.44
CA SER A 18 31.61 4.63 23.18
C SER A 18 32.38 3.31 23.17
N ASN A 19 33.70 3.34 22.94
CA ASN A 19 34.57 2.16 23.00
C ASN A 19 35.12 1.86 24.42
N GLY A 20 34.71 2.64 25.43
CA GLY A 20 35.08 2.46 26.82
C GLY A 20 36.38 3.18 27.25
N ALA A 21 37.05 3.93 26.37
CA ALA A 21 38.23 4.70 26.76
C ALA A 21 37.85 5.89 27.66
N PRO A 22 38.48 6.06 28.84
CA PRO A 22 38.28 7.25 29.68
C PRO A 22 38.57 8.54 28.94
N TYR A 23 37.76 9.58 29.19
CA TYR A 23 37.96 10.92 28.63
C TYR A 23 37.85 11.97 29.73
N SER A 24 38.66 13.03 29.64
CA SER A 24 38.87 14.00 30.73
C SER A 24 37.64 14.87 30.99
N GLU A 25 37.11 15.53 29.96
CA GLU A 25 35.98 16.45 30.09
C GLU A 25 34.93 16.21 28.99
N PRO A 26 33.64 16.05 29.32
CA PRO A 26 32.62 15.68 28.32
C PRO A 26 32.29 16.77 27.30
N TYR A 27 32.69 18.02 27.55
CA TYR A 27 32.35 19.18 26.74
C TYR A 27 33.54 19.78 25.97
N GLU A 28 34.74 19.23 26.13
CA GLU A 28 35.90 19.69 25.36
C GLU A 28 35.92 19.07 23.96
N ALA A 29 36.61 19.74 23.04
CA ALA A 29 36.88 19.22 21.71
C ALA A 29 38.28 19.66 21.28
N GLN A 30 39.00 18.79 20.59
CA GLN A 30 40.37 19.02 20.17
C GLN A 30 40.44 20.12 19.10
N ARG A 31 41.36 21.07 19.30
CA ARG A 31 41.57 22.23 18.42
C ARG A 31 43.00 22.74 18.42
N ILE A 32 43.34 23.56 17.42
CA ILE A 32 44.62 24.28 17.36
C ILE A 32 44.57 25.50 18.29
N GLY A 33 45.12 25.38 19.50
CA GLY A 33 45.07 26.43 20.51
C GLY A 33 43.63 26.70 21.01
N GLN A 34 43.45 27.69 21.89
CA GLN A 34 42.13 27.94 22.51
C GLN A 34 41.07 28.47 21.53
N HIS A 35 41.50 29.09 20.43
CA HIS A 35 40.62 29.78 19.47
C HIS A 35 40.74 29.31 18.02
N GLY A 36 41.56 28.29 17.74
CA GLY A 36 41.71 27.77 16.37
C GLY A 36 40.65 26.72 16.00
N PRO A 37 40.75 26.16 14.79
CA PRO A 37 39.79 25.19 14.27
C PRO A 37 39.81 23.88 15.07
N LEU A 38 38.67 23.18 15.06
CA LEU A 38 38.56 21.80 15.54
C LEU A 38 39.34 20.85 14.64
N LEU A 39 39.81 19.74 15.20
CA LEU A 39 40.52 18.70 14.47
C LEU A 39 39.61 17.50 14.20
N LEU A 40 39.56 17.05 12.95
CA LEU A 40 38.79 15.87 12.55
C LEU A 40 39.29 14.56 13.21
N GLN A 41 40.49 14.56 13.78
CA GLN A 41 41.04 13.40 14.47
C GLN A 41 40.46 13.19 15.90
N ASP A 42 39.64 14.13 16.39
CA ASP A 42 39.01 14.02 17.70
C ASP A 42 37.90 12.96 17.70
N PHE A 43 38.27 11.75 18.09
CA PHE A 43 37.33 10.63 18.17
C PHE A 43 36.16 10.92 19.12
N HIS A 44 36.41 11.52 20.29
CA HIS A 44 35.35 11.79 21.28
C HIS A 44 34.29 12.73 20.71
N HIS A 45 34.70 13.85 20.13
CA HIS A 45 33.78 14.81 19.53
C HIS A 45 32.98 14.21 18.37
N LEU A 46 33.64 13.45 17.48
CA LEU A 46 32.98 12.81 16.35
C LEU A 46 32.00 11.70 16.75
N ASP A 47 32.39 10.86 17.71
CA ASP A 47 31.58 9.75 18.23
C ASP A 47 30.30 10.26 18.90
N LEU A 48 30.40 11.33 19.70
CA LEU A 48 29.27 11.99 20.34
C LEU A 48 28.24 12.49 19.31
N LEU A 49 28.69 13.25 18.31
CA LEU A 49 27.80 13.78 17.26
C LEU A 49 27.21 12.66 16.41
N ALA A 50 28.02 11.66 16.05
CA ALA A 50 27.57 10.54 15.23
C ALA A 50 26.46 9.73 15.91
N HIS A 51 26.52 9.55 17.23
CA HIS A 51 25.46 8.90 18.00
C HIS A 51 24.21 9.78 18.10
N PHE A 52 24.37 11.07 18.45
CA PHE A 52 23.27 12.03 18.56
C PHE A 52 22.42 12.09 17.29
N ASP A 53 23.07 12.18 16.12
CA ASP A 53 22.41 12.24 14.81
C ASP A 53 21.58 10.98 14.49
N ARG A 54 21.78 9.87 15.21
CA ARG A 54 21.20 8.55 14.95
C ARG A 54 20.33 8.03 16.10
N GLU A 55 19.99 8.88 17.06
CA GLU A 55 19.13 8.47 18.19
C GLU A 55 17.68 8.14 17.78
N ARG A 56 17.18 8.73 16.69
CA ARG A 56 15.77 8.56 16.27
C ARG A 56 15.62 7.36 15.34
N ILE A 57 14.60 6.56 15.62
CA ILE A 57 14.10 5.49 14.75
C ILE A 57 12.74 5.90 14.17
N PRO A 58 12.24 5.23 13.10
CA PRO A 58 10.87 5.46 12.65
C PRO A 58 9.89 5.27 13.82
N GLU A 59 8.93 6.17 13.98
CA GLU A 59 7.85 5.95 14.93
C GLU A 59 6.89 4.84 14.42
N ARG A 60 5.99 4.39 15.27
CA ARG A 60 4.92 3.47 14.83
C ARG A 60 3.97 4.22 13.90
N VAL A 61 3.63 3.61 12.75
CA VAL A 61 2.69 4.20 11.76
C VAL A 61 1.36 4.63 12.42
N VAL A 62 0.86 3.81 13.33
CA VAL A 62 -0.27 4.09 14.22
C VAL A 62 0.16 3.82 15.65
N HIS A 63 -0.51 4.44 16.63
CA HIS A 63 -0.17 4.28 18.05
C HIS A 63 1.22 4.81 18.41
N ALA A 64 1.69 5.86 17.73
CA ALA A 64 3.00 6.46 17.95
C ALA A 64 3.12 7.03 19.37
N LYS A 65 2.21 7.90 19.79
CA LYS A 65 2.15 8.42 21.17
C LYS A 65 1.71 7.34 22.14
N GLY A 66 2.47 7.11 23.20
CA GLY A 66 2.09 6.15 24.23
C GLY A 66 3.01 6.12 25.44
N ALA A 67 2.55 5.42 26.48
CA ALA A 67 3.26 5.20 27.74
C ALA A 67 3.14 3.73 28.12
N GLY A 68 4.04 3.24 28.97
CA GLY A 68 4.00 1.85 29.39
C GLY A 68 4.65 1.59 30.73
N ALA A 69 4.42 0.39 31.23
CA ALA A 69 4.91 -0.09 32.51
C ALA A 69 5.02 -1.62 32.50
N HIS A 70 5.71 -2.15 33.49
CA HIS A 70 5.91 -3.57 33.71
C HIS A 70 5.10 -4.07 34.91
N GLY A 71 4.90 -5.37 34.95
CA GLY A 71 4.30 -6.08 36.07
C GLY A 71 4.08 -7.54 35.73
N TYR A 72 2.88 -8.07 35.98
CA TYR A 72 2.57 -9.48 35.72
C TYR A 72 1.07 -9.73 35.50
N PHE A 73 0.77 -10.82 34.79
CA PHE A 73 -0.56 -11.42 34.75
C PHE A 73 -0.59 -12.62 35.69
N GLU A 74 -1.60 -12.70 36.55
CA GLU A 74 -1.82 -13.79 37.49
C GLU A 74 -3.12 -14.54 37.18
N VAL A 75 -3.04 -15.85 37.05
CA VAL A 75 -4.21 -16.72 36.85
C VAL A 75 -4.98 -16.84 38.16
N THR A 76 -6.28 -16.59 38.14
CA THR A 76 -7.13 -16.64 39.34
C THR A 76 -8.21 -17.72 39.28
N HIS A 77 -8.47 -18.27 38.09
CA HIS A 77 -9.50 -19.29 37.88
C HIS A 77 -8.96 -20.40 36.99
N ASP A 78 -9.40 -21.63 37.25
CA ASP A 78 -9.13 -22.77 36.37
C ASP A 78 -10.02 -22.65 35.12
N ILE A 79 -9.38 -22.75 33.95
CA ILE A 79 -10.01 -22.75 32.63
C ILE A 79 -9.46 -23.87 31.75
N SER A 80 -9.00 -24.96 32.36
CA SER A 80 -8.44 -26.12 31.66
C SER A 80 -9.45 -26.80 30.71
N ASP A 81 -10.75 -26.57 30.89
CA ASP A 81 -11.83 -26.95 29.97
C ASP A 81 -11.82 -26.14 28.67
N ILE A 82 -11.21 -24.95 28.66
CA ILE A 82 -11.19 -24.01 27.53
C ILE A 82 -9.81 -23.92 26.87
N CYS A 83 -8.72 -23.89 27.66
CA CYS A 83 -7.38 -23.60 27.14
C CYS A 83 -6.31 -24.48 27.78
N SER A 84 -5.44 -25.03 26.94
CA SER A 84 -4.29 -25.88 27.32
C SER A 84 -2.97 -25.11 27.50
N ALA A 85 -2.98 -23.78 27.37
CA ALA A 85 -1.76 -22.99 27.50
C ALA A 85 -1.13 -23.16 28.89
N ALA A 86 0.19 -23.34 28.92
CA ALA A 86 0.91 -23.70 30.14
C ALA A 86 0.66 -22.76 31.33
N ILE A 87 0.47 -21.46 31.06
CA ILE A 87 0.17 -20.45 32.08
C ILE A 87 -1.11 -20.79 32.87
N PHE A 88 -2.13 -21.40 32.24
CA PHE A 88 -3.43 -21.72 32.86
C PHE A 88 -3.49 -23.07 33.56
N LYS A 89 -2.40 -23.87 33.56
CA LYS A 89 -2.38 -25.19 34.20
C LYS A 89 -2.58 -25.18 35.70
N LYS A 90 -2.34 -24.04 36.36
CA LYS A 90 -2.47 -23.88 37.80
C LYS A 90 -2.90 -22.46 38.15
N VAL A 91 -3.92 -22.35 39.00
CA VAL A 91 -4.32 -21.08 39.62
C VAL A 91 -3.17 -20.53 40.49
N GLY A 92 -2.88 -19.25 40.35
CA GLY A 92 -1.76 -18.56 40.98
C GLY A 92 -0.50 -18.51 40.13
N ASN A 93 -0.47 -19.17 38.95
CA ASN A 93 0.63 -18.99 38.00
C ASN A 93 0.71 -17.53 37.54
N ARG A 94 1.95 -17.05 37.35
CA ARG A 94 2.24 -15.67 36.92
C ARG A 94 3.12 -15.62 35.69
N ALA A 95 2.79 -14.73 34.76
CA ALA A 95 3.64 -14.38 33.62
C ALA A 95 4.07 -12.91 33.74
N PRO A 96 5.38 -12.59 33.67
CA PRO A 96 5.84 -11.20 33.55
C PRO A 96 5.17 -10.49 32.37
N ALA A 97 4.71 -9.27 32.61
CA ALA A 97 4.00 -8.45 31.64
C ALA A 97 4.76 -7.16 31.33
N THR A 98 4.76 -6.77 30.06
CA THR A 98 5.11 -5.42 29.62
C THR A 98 3.90 -4.84 28.88
N VAL A 99 3.40 -3.71 29.34
CA VAL A 99 2.18 -3.09 28.81
C VAL A 99 2.50 -1.73 28.22
N ARG A 100 1.94 -1.46 27.04
CA ARG A 100 1.99 -0.15 26.39
C ARG A 100 0.58 0.32 26.07
N PHE A 101 0.24 1.47 26.60
CA PHE A 101 -0.94 2.25 26.24
C PHE A 101 -0.58 3.28 25.18
N SER A 102 -1.56 3.72 24.39
CA SER A 102 -1.31 4.68 23.31
C SER A 102 -2.58 5.37 22.82
N THR A 103 -2.46 6.51 22.15
CA THR A 103 -3.48 6.98 21.21
C THR A 103 -3.36 6.20 19.88
N VAL A 104 -4.01 6.60 18.79
CA VAL A 104 -3.95 5.90 17.48
C VAL A 104 -3.46 6.83 16.36
N GLY A 105 -4.19 7.91 16.09
CA GLY A 105 -4.01 8.74 14.91
C GLY A 105 -2.91 9.80 15.03
N GLY A 106 -2.50 10.15 16.25
CA GLY A 106 -1.46 11.14 16.53
C GLY A 106 -0.03 10.63 16.29
N GLU A 107 0.89 11.55 15.98
CA GLU A 107 2.33 11.31 15.99
C GLU A 107 2.88 11.19 17.43
N SER A 108 4.13 10.77 17.61
CA SER A 108 4.78 10.63 18.94
C SER A 108 4.77 11.90 19.79
N GLY A 109 4.72 13.08 19.17
CA GLY A 109 4.61 14.38 19.85
C GLY A 109 3.18 14.88 20.12
N SER A 110 2.14 14.11 19.78
CA SER A 110 0.74 14.51 20.02
C SER A 110 0.34 14.43 21.50
N ALA A 111 -0.79 15.04 21.86
CA ALA A 111 -1.30 15.07 23.24
C ALA A 111 -2.00 13.76 23.64
N ASP A 112 -1.75 13.29 24.87
CA ASP A 112 -2.35 12.08 25.47
C ASP A 112 -3.89 12.18 25.58
N THR A 113 -4.43 13.39 25.68
CA THR A 113 -5.85 13.68 25.89
C THR A 113 -6.66 13.89 24.60
N ALA A 114 -6.07 13.62 23.42
CA ALA A 114 -6.79 13.68 22.15
C ALA A 114 -8.03 12.75 22.14
N ARG A 115 -9.12 13.15 21.48
CA ARG A 115 -10.26 12.24 21.27
C ARG A 115 -9.89 11.19 20.22
N ASP A 116 -9.66 9.97 20.67
CA ASP A 116 -9.08 8.89 19.86
C ASP A 116 -9.41 7.54 20.52
N PRO A 117 -9.43 6.39 19.83
CA PRO A 117 -9.30 5.12 20.52
C PRO A 117 -7.96 5.10 21.28
N ARG A 118 -7.85 4.19 22.24
CA ARG A 118 -6.57 3.94 22.90
C ARG A 118 -6.12 2.51 22.67
N GLY A 119 -4.85 2.33 22.32
CA GLY A 119 -4.21 1.03 22.32
C GLY A 119 -3.95 0.56 23.76
N PHE A 120 -4.12 -0.74 23.99
CA PHE A 120 -3.82 -1.43 25.25
C PHE A 120 -3.08 -2.72 24.89
N ALA A 121 -1.78 -2.63 24.58
CA ALA A 121 -0.98 -3.78 24.20
C ALA A 121 -0.27 -4.39 25.41
N ILE A 122 -0.35 -5.71 25.57
CA ILE A 122 0.23 -6.47 26.69
C ILE A 122 1.10 -7.59 26.10
N LYS A 123 2.36 -7.66 26.50
CA LYS A 123 3.28 -8.78 26.20
C LYS A 123 3.42 -9.62 27.46
N LEU A 124 2.93 -10.85 27.42
CA LEU A 124 3.08 -11.84 28.47
C LEU A 124 4.26 -12.74 28.11
N ARG A 125 5.30 -12.74 28.93
CA ARG A 125 6.45 -13.64 28.75
C ARG A 125 6.16 -14.95 29.49
N THR A 126 5.66 -15.95 28.77
CA THR A 126 5.30 -17.25 29.34
C THR A 126 6.46 -18.24 29.24
N GLU A 127 6.33 -19.39 29.91
CA GLU A 127 7.29 -20.50 29.82
C GLU A 127 7.39 -21.10 28.41
N GLU A 128 6.34 -20.95 27.60
CA GLU A 128 6.27 -21.47 26.23
C GLU A 128 6.42 -20.38 25.16
N GLY A 129 6.94 -19.20 25.54
CA GLY A 129 7.19 -18.08 24.63
C GLY A 129 6.41 -16.82 24.98
N ASN A 130 6.59 -15.79 24.16
CA ASN A 130 5.85 -14.54 24.30
C ASN A 130 4.44 -14.69 23.74
N TRP A 131 3.45 -14.27 24.51
CA TRP A 131 2.05 -14.15 24.07
C TRP A 131 1.63 -12.68 24.13
N ASP A 132 1.29 -12.09 22.99
CA ASP A 132 0.93 -10.67 22.92
C ASP A 132 -0.59 -10.49 22.75
N TRP A 133 -1.19 -9.74 23.68
CA TRP A 133 -2.55 -9.23 23.59
C TRP A 133 -2.52 -7.80 23.07
N VAL A 134 -2.82 -7.62 21.78
CA VAL A 134 -2.74 -6.30 21.12
C VAL A 134 -4.14 -5.69 21.00
N PHE A 135 -4.62 -5.16 22.11
CA PHE A 135 -6.00 -4.74 22.33
C PHE A 135 -6.20 -3.23 22.15
N ASN A 136 -7.47 -2.80 22.16
CA ASN A 136 -7.87 -1.41 22.30
C ASN A 136 -8.74 -1.19 23.53
N ASN A 137 -8.97 0.06 23.93
CA ASN A 137 -9.87 0.42 25.02
C ASN A 137 -11.37 0.36 24.65
N THR A 138 -11.68 0.08 23.39
CA THR A 138 -13.04 -0.11 22.88
C THR A 138 -13.26 -1.55 22.43
N PRO A 139 -14.47 -2.11 22.60
CA PRO A 139 -14.75 -3.51 22.32
C PRO A 139 -14.97 -3.84 20.84
N VAL A 140 -15.05 -2.83 19.96
CA VAL A 140 -15.24 -2.96 18.52
C VAL A 140 -14.27 -2.03 17.78
N PHE A 141 -14.17 -2.21 16.46
CA PHE A 141 -13.37 -1.38 15.58
C PHE A 141 -14.21 -0.71 14.47
N PHE A 142 -13.59 0.15 13.67
CA PHE A 142 -14.27 0.92 12.63
C PHE A 142 -14.56 0.12 11.35
N ILE A 143 -13.83 -0.97 11.12
CA ILE A 143 -13.88 -1.73 9.87
C ILE A 143 -14.02 -3.23 10.17
N ARG A 144 -14.66 -3.95 9.24
CA ARG A 144 -14.66 -5.41 9.17
C ARG A 144 -13.95 -5.96 7.93
N ASP A 145 -13.71 -5.11 6.92
CA ASP A 145 -12.93 -5.46 5.73
C ASP A 145 -11.50 -4.93 5.87
N PRO A 146 -10.46 -5.78 5.86
CA PRO A 146 -9.09 -5.37 6.19
C PRO A 146 -8.47 -4.39 5.20
N THR A 147 -8.81 -4.49 3.90
CA THR A 147 -8.28 -3.62 2.85
C THR A 147 -8.64 -2.15 3.09
N LYS A 148 -9.70 -1.87 3.87
CA LYS A 148 -10.09 -0.52 4.27
C LYS A 148 -9.11 0.12 5.28
N PHE A 149 -8.26 -0.65 5.96
CA PHE A 149 -7.41 -0.14 7.05
C PHE A 149 -6.48 1.02 6.64
N PRO A 150 -5.69 0.94 5.55
CA PRO A 150 -4.83 2.07 5.17
C PRO A 150 -5.65 3.32 4.82
N HIS A 151 -6.75 3.15 4.07
CA HIS A 151 -7.65 4.25 3.71
C HIS A 151 -8.26 4.93 4.94
N PHE A 152 -8.76 4.13 5.89
CA PHE A 152 -9.27 4.63 7.16
C PHE A 152 -8.19 5.38 7.94
N ILE A 153 -7.00 4.81 8.12
CA ILE A 153 -5.93 5.45 8.90
C ILE A 153 -5.47 6.75 8.23
N HIS A 154 -5.43 6.85 6.90
CA HIS A 154 -5.12 8.10 6.22
C HIS A 154 -6.08 9.23 6.62
N THR A 155 -7.36 8.94 6.84
CA THR A 155 -8.34 9.97 7.26
C THR A 155 -8.20 10.38 8.73
N GLN A 156 -7.51 9.56 9.54
CA GLN A 156 -7.16 9.89 10.93
C GLN A 156 -5.85 10.69 11.02
N LYS A 157 -5.04 10.71 9.95
CA LYS A 157 -3.73 11.35 9.87
C LYS A 157 -3.86 12.79 9.38
N ARG A 158 -2.84 13.34 8.75
CA ARG A 158 -2.80 14.72 8.24
C ARG A 158 -3.17 14.72 6.76
N ASP A 159 -3.89 15.74 6.35
CA ASP A 159 -4.15 16.02 4.94
C ASP A 159 -2.81 16.15 4.18
N PRO A 160 -2.63 15.47 3.04
CA PRO A 160 -1.34 15.41 2.35
C PRO A 160 -0.90 16.74 1.75
N GLN A 161 -1.81 17.68 1.49
CA GLN A 161 -1.47 18.99 0.93
C GLN A 161 -1.09 20.00 2.01
N THR A 162 -1.89 20.06 3.08
CA THR A 162 -1.80 21.09 4.12
C THR A 162 -1.04 20.63 5.35
N ASN A 163 -0.86 19.32 5.51
CA ASN A 163 -0.31 18.68 6.71
C ASN A 163 -1.12 19.01 7.99
N LEU A 164 -2.42 19.33 7.85
CA LEU A 164 -3.34 19.62 8.96
C LEU A 164 -4.31 18.47 9.21
N LYS A 165 -4.96 18.46 10.37
CA LYS A 165 -6.15 17.63 10.60
C LYS A 165 -7.31 18.21 9.79
N ASP A 166 -8.02 17.35 9.07
CA ASP A 166 -9.11 17.77 8.19
C ASP A 166 -10.41 17.02 8.52
N ALA A 167 -11.47 17.78 8.82
CA ALA A 167 -12.76 17.23 9.20
C ALA A 167 -13.53 16.67 7.99
N ASP A 168 -13.32 17.20 6.78
CA ASP A 168 -13.92 16.63 5.56
C ASP A 168 -13.34 15.25 5.29
N MET A 169 -12.02 15.07 5.32
CA MET A 169 -11.40 13.73 5.15
C MET A 169 -11.92 12.72 6.17
N PHE A 170 -11.97 13.11 7.44
CA PHE A 170 -12.43 12.24 8.52
C PHE A 170 -13.89 11.81 8.32
N TRP A 171 -14.79 12.77 8.09
CA TRP A 171 -16.22 12.48 8.00
C TRP A 171 -16.68 11.98 6.64
N ASP A 172 -15.98 12.30 5.55
CA ASP A 172 -16.29 11.76 4.23
C ASP A 172 -16.18 10.24 4.25
N TYR A 173 -15.03 9.72 4.72
CA TYR A 173 -14.81 8.29 4.84
C TYR A 173 -15.85 7.60 5.73
N LEU A 174 -16.09 8.14 6.95
CA LEU A 174 -17.05 7.54 7.88
C LEU A 174 -18.48 7.54 7.32
N SER A 175 -18.87 8.60 6.62
CA SER A 175 -20.19 8.71 6.00
C SER A 175 -20.40 7.73 4.84
N GLN A 176 -19.32 7.29 4.18
CA GLN A 176 -19.33 6.29 3.11
C GLN A 176 -19.13 4.85 3.62
N ASN A 177 -18.73 4.67 4.88
CA ASN A 177 -18.51 3.37 5.51
C ASN A 177 -19.33 3.25 6.81
N PRO A 178 -20.68 3.13 6.72
CA PRO A 178 -21.57 3.19 7.87
C PRO A 178 -21.41 2.04 8.86
N GLU A 179 -20.72 0.95 8.51
CA GLU A 179 -20.37 -0.12 9.45
C GLU A 179 -19.56 0.37 10.65
N SER A 180 -18.87 1.49 10.49
CA SER A 180 -18.06 2.14 11.52
C SER A 180 -18.88 2.78 12.63
N ILE A 181 -20.19 2.97 12.44
CA ILE A 181 -21.02 3.86 13.27
C ILE A 181 -21.03 3.46 14.76
N HIS A 182 -20.93 2.17 15.06
CA HIS A 182 -20.84 1.71 16.45
C HIS A 182 -19.60 2.26 17.15
N GLN A 183 -18.45 2.16 16.49
CA GLN A 183 -17.20 2.66 17.03
C GLN A 183 -17.13 4.19 17.00
N VAL A 184 -17.71 4.86 15.99
CA VAL A 184 -17.86 6.32 15.97
C VAL A 184 -18.65 6.81 17.20
N MET A 185 -19.74 6.12 17.53
CA MET A 185 -20.54 6.47 18.71
C MET A 185 -19.76 6.31 20.02
N ILE A 186 -18.90 5.29 20.12
CA ILE A 186 -18.03 5.10 21.28
C ILE A 186 -16.95 6.19 21.35
N LEU A 187 -16.32 6.52 20.21
CA LEU A 187 -15.27 7.54 20.09
C LEU A 187 -15.77 8.94 20.47
N PHE A 188 -16.96 9.35 20.01
CA PHE A 188 -17.52 10.66 20.33
C PHE A 188 -18.28 10.70 21.67
N GLY A 189 -18.47 9.54 22.30
CA GLY A 189 -18.93 9.42 23.68
C GLY A 189 -17.81 9.62 24.70
N ASP A 190 -18.10 9.28 25.95
CA ASP A 190 -17.17 9.46 27.08
C ASP A 190 -15.93 8.55 26.99
N ARG A 191 -16.00 7.44 26.24
CA ARG A 191 -14.87 6.50 26.11
C ARG A 191 -13.74 6.97 25.19
N GLY A 192 -13.97 7.96 24.35
CA GLY A 192 -12.94 8.49 23.45
C GLY A 192 -11.90 9.38 24.13
N ILE A 193 -12.12 9.76 25.39
CA ILE A 193 -11.20 10.58 26.17
C ILE A 193 -11.09 10.02 27.60
N PRO A 194 -10.42 8.87 27.78
CA PRO A 194 -10.17 8.35 29.12
C PRO A 194 -9.34 9.34 29.96
N ASP A 195 -9.57 9.31 31.27
CA ASP A 195 -8.81 10.08 32.25
C ASP A 195 -7.45 9.42 32.49
N GLY A 196 -6.48 9.75 31.65
CA GLY A 196 -5.16 9.11 31.63
C GLY A 196 -5.20 7.64 31.16
N TYR A 197 -4.03 7.00 31.14
CA TYR A 197 -3.91 5.62 30.62
C TYR A 197 -4.34 4.55 31.63
N ARG A 198 -4.25 4.80 32.95
CA ARG A 198 -4.51 3.79 33.98
C ARG A 198 -5.99 3.53 34.28
N HIS A 199 -6.89 4.38 33.78
CA HIS A 199 -8.33 4.31 34.06
C HIS A 199 -9.17 3.70 32.95
N GLN A 200 -8.55 3.16 31.91
CA GLN A 200 -9.27 2.57 30.77
C GLN A 200 -9.47 1.05 30.89
N HIS A 201 -10.42 0.52 30.12
CA HIS A 201 -10.57 -0.91 29.87
C HIS A 201 -9.70 -1.34 28.69
N GLY A 202 -9.54 -2.65 28.49
CA GLY A 202 -8.88 -3.27 27.35
C GLY A 202 -9.73 -4.40 26.78
N TYR A 203 -9.80 -4.50 25.47
CA TYR A 203 -10.65 -5.45 24.75
C TYR A 203 -9.91 -6.02 23.55
N SER A 204 -9.95 -7.34 23.42
CA SER A 204 -9.48 -8.04 22.22
C SER A 204 -10.11 -7.50 20.94
N GLY A 205 -11.42 -7.23 20.97
CA GLY A 205 -12.23 -6.90 19.81
C GLY A 205 -12.40 -8.12 18.92
N HIS A 206 -11.29 -8.65 18.42
CA HIS A 206 -11.24 -9.88 17.67
C HIS A 206 -11.69 -11.08 18.49
N THR A 207 -12.30 -12.01 17.78
CA THR A 207 -12.54 -13.37 18.25
C THR A 207 -11.27 -14.20 18.03
N PHE A 208 -10.81 -14.94 19.04
CA PHE A 208 -9.73 -15.92 18.96
C PHE A 208 -10.27 -17.34 19.11
N LYS A 209 -9.46 -18.36 18.86
CA LYS A 209 -9.79 -19.75 19.20
C LYS A 209 -8.89 -20.24 20.32
N TRP A 210 -9.46 -20.73 21.41
CA TRP A 210 -8.69 -21.37 22.49
C TRP A 210 -9.08 -22.83 22.56
N TYR A 211 -8.09 -23.72 22.69
CA TYR A 211 -8.31 -25.16 22.70
C TYR A 211 -7.74 -25.83 23.95
N ASN A 212 -8.48 -26.80 24.47
CA ASN A 212 -8.13 -27.57 25.67
C ASN A 212 -7.21 -28.76 25.34
N GLU A 213 -6.85 -29.55 26.35
CA GLU A 213 -5.94 -30.71 26.20
C GLU A 213 -6.51 -31.85 25.32
N ASN A 214 -7.84 -31.89 25.14
CA ASN A 214 -8.52 -32.84 24.26
C ASN A 214 -8.56 -32.36 22.80
N GLY A 215 -8.17 -31.10 22.54
CA GLY A 215 -8.21 -30.47 21.23
C GLY A 215 -9.56 -29.81 20.90
N ASP A 216 -10.55 -29.87 21.79
CA ASP A 216 -11.81 -29.14 21.62
C ASP A 216 -11.56 -27.64 21.81
N PHE A 217 -12.16 -26.80 20.97
CA PHE A 217 -11.92 -25.36 21.01
C PHE A 217 -13.20 -24.55 21.20
N HIS A 218 -13.01 -23.35 21.74
CA HIS A 218 -14.03 -22.33 21.88
C HIS A 218 -13.57 -21.06 21.15
N TYR A 219 -14.53 -20.32 20.61
CA TYR A 219 -14.31 -18.94 20.23
C TYR A 219 -14.26 -18.06 21.47
N VAL A 220 -13.29 -17.17 21.56
CA VAL A 220 -12.98 -16.41 22.77
C VAL A 220 -12.78 -14.92 22.47
N GLN A 221 -13.45 -14.07 23.23
CA GLN A 221 -13.13 -12.64 23.36
C GLN A 221 -12.58 -12.35 24.76
N VAL A 222 -11.43 -11.69 24.84
CA VAL A 222 -10.75 -11.30 26.09
C VAL A 222 -11.11 -9.86 26.47
N HIS A 223 -11.36 -9.64 27.76
CA HIS A 223 -11.69 -8.35 28.36
C HIS A 223 -10.83 -8.10 29.62
N ALA A 224 -10.08 -7.01 29.64
CA ALA A 224 -9.37 -6.51 30.81
C ALA A 224 -10.08 -5.26 31.35
N ARG A 225 -10.74 -5.35 32.50
CA ARG A 225 -11.47 -4.22 33.08
C ARG A 225 -10.73 -3.63 34.26
N LYS A 226 -10.56 -2.32 34.23
CA LYS A 226 -9.98 -1.55 35.34
C LYS A 226 -10.79 -1.78 36.61
N GLN A 227 -10.11 -2.20 37.68
CA GLN A 227 -10.68 -2.19 39.03
C GLN A 227 -10.97 -0.73 39.43
N GLY A 228 -12.19 -0.48 39.92
CA GLY A 228 -12.70 0.89 40.15
C GLY A 228 -13.38 1.53 38.93
N GLY A 229 -13.48 0.82 37.80
CA GLY A 229 -14.25 1.26 36.64
C GLY A 229 -13.50 2.18 35.69
N PHE A 230 -14.19 2.57 34.61
CA PHE A 230 -13.67 3.48 33.59
C PHE A 230 -13.85 4.93 34.05
N LYS A 231 -12.83 5.78 33.88
CA LYS A 231 -12.92 7.24 34.09
C LYS A 231 -12.61 7.99 32.81
N PHE A 232 -13.21 9.17 32.64
CA PHE A 232 -13.10 9.99 31.44
C PHE A 232 -12.97 11.48 31.77
N LEU A 233 -12.47 12.24 30.80
CA LEU A 233 -12.41 13.69 30.82
C LEU A 233 -13.55 14.28 29.97
N THR A 234 -14.02 15.47 30.34
CA THR A 234 -14.84 16.28 29.44
C THR A 234 -13.98 16.82 28.29
N GLN A 235 -14.62 17.20 27.18
CA GLN A 235 -13.91 17.74 26.01
C GLN A 235 -13.13 19.02 26.35
N GLU A 236 -13.68 19.87 27.21
CA GLU A 236 -13.07 21.12 27.67
C GLU A 236 -11.80 20.84 28.47
N ARG A 237 -11.88 19.95 29.48
CA ARG A 237 -10.72 19.60 30.32
C ARG A 237 -9.64 18.92 29.49
N ALA A 238 -10.02 18.05 28.56
CA ALA A 238 -9.10 17.38 27.66
C ALA A 238 -8.35 18.35 26.75
N GLY A 239 -9.06 19.37 26.22
CA GLY A 239 -8.47 20.44 25.41
C GLY A 239 -7.52 21.34 26.22
N GLU A 240 -7.88 21.69 27.45
CA GLU A 240 -7.02 22.43 28.37
C GLU A 240 -5.72 21.66 28.66
N LEU A 241 -5.84 20.37 29.01
CA LEU A 241 -4.69 19.50 29.26
C LEU A 241 -3.85 19.29 28.00
N ALA A 242 -4.45 19.19 26.81
CA ALA A 242 -3.70 19.05 25.57
C ALA A 242 -2.74 20.23 25.32
N GLY A 243 -3.07 21.44 25.80
CA GLY A 243 -2.19 22.60 25.73
C GLY A 243 -1.26 22.77 26.94
N THR A 244 -1.76 22.51 28.16
CA THR A 244 -1.03 22.78 29.42
C THR A 244 -0.15 21.62 29.88
N ASN A 245 -0.54 20.38 29.58
CA ASN A 245 0.19 19.16 29.88
C ASN A 245 -0.13 18.06 28.84
N PRO A 246 0.47 18.13 27.63
CA PRO A 246 0.22 17.14 26.58
C PRO A 246 0.65 15.71 26.95
N ASP A 247 1.42 15.54 28.02
CA ASP A 247 1.93 14.28 28.54
C ASP A 247 1.17 13.78 29.78
N TYR A 248 -0.03 14.32 30.04
CA TYR A 248 -0.84 14.04 31.24
C TYR A 248 -1.01 12.55 31.53
N GLY A 249 -1.37 11.74 30.53
CA GLY A 249 -1.63 10.32 30.73
C GLY A 249 -0.35 9.54 31.04
N THR A 250 0.76 9.94 30.42
CA THR A 250 2.09 9.38 30.66
C THR A 250 2.56 9.71 32.07
N GLN A 251 2.46 10.97 32.48
CA GLN A 251 2.82 11.44 33.82
C GLN A 251 1.98 10.77 34.90
N ASP A 252 0.64 10.71 34.73
CA ASP A 252 -0.27 10.08 35.70
C ASP A 252 0.06 8.60 35.92
N LEU A 253 0.33 7.84 34.86
CA LEU A 253 0.72 6.44 34.98
C LEU A 253 2.05 6.27 35.71
N PHE A 254 3.07 7.04 35.32
CA PHE A 254 4.40 6.94 35.90
C PHE A 254 4.40 7.30 37.39
N GLU A 255 3.84 8.45 37.75
CA GLU A 255 3.83 8.93 39.13
C GLU A 255 3.00 8.04 40.05
N ALA A 256 1.91 7.45 39.56
CA ALA A 256 1.12 6.50 40.35
C ALA A 256 1.95 5.30 40.76
N ILE A 257 2.67 4.69 39.81
CA ILE A 257 3.52 3.53 40.08
C ILE A 257 4.72 3.92 40.95
N GLU A 258 5.32 5.09 40.73
CA GLU A 258 6.42 5.59 41.56
C GLU A 258 6.00 5.77 43.03
N LYS A 259 4.75 6.16 43.29
CA LYS A 259 4.16 6.26 44.63
C LYS A 259 3.78 4.90 45.24
N GLY A 260 4.08 3.79 44.57
CA GLY A 260 3.72 2.44 45.00
C GLY A 260 2.24 2.06 44.74
N GLU A 261 1.51 2.87 43.96
CA GLU A 261 0.13 2.57 43.58
C GLU A 261 0.10 1.60 42.38
N ALA A 262 0.18 0.30 42.65
CA ALA A 262 0.08 -0.71 41.60
C ALA A 262 -1.29 -0.65 40.88
N GLN A 263 -1.27 -0.70 39.55
CA GLN A 263 -2.47 -0.60 38.73
C GLN A 263 -3.00 -1.99 38.37
N LYS A 264 -4.30 -2.23 38.59
CA LYS A 264 -4.92 -3.56 38.46
C LYS A 264 -6.12 -3.61 37.50
N TRP A 265 -6.21 -4.69 36.72
CA TRP A 265 -7.35 -5.00 35.85
C TRP A 265 -7.82 -6.45 36.05
N ASP A 266 -9.13 -6.63 36.19
CA ASP A 266 -9.77 -7.94 36.18
C ASP A 266 -9.86 -8.44 34.74
N VAL A 267 -9.27 -9.60 34.46
CA VAL A 267 -9.27 -10.21 33.13
C VAL A 267 -10.32 -11.33 33.08
N SER A 268 -11.13 -11.30 32.05
CA SER A 268 -12.22 -12.25 31.82
C SER A 268 -12.37 -12.57 30.33
N ILE A 269 -13.06 -13.66 30.04
CA ILE A 269 -13.35 -14.10 28.67
C ILE A 269 -14.86 -14.28 28.45
N GLN A 270 -15.34 -13.99 27.24
CA GLN A 270 -16.59 -14.56 26.72
C GLN A 270 -16.24 -15.76 25.84
N THR A 271 -17.10 -16.79 25.84
CA THR A 271 -16.88 -18.01 25.05
C THR A 271 -18.12 -18.39 24.25
N MET A 272 -17.93 -18.82 23.00
CA MET A 272 -18.93 -19.51 22.19
C MET A 272 -18.39 -20.88 21.75
N THR A 273 -19.24 -21.91 21.79
CA THR A 273 -18.93 -23.17 21.09
C THR A 273 -19.02 -22.95 19.56
N PRO A 274 -18.42 -23.83 18.76
CA PRO A 274 -18.57 -23.77 17.31
C PRO A 274 -20.04 -23.71 16.84
N GLU A 275 -20.91 -24.54 17.42
CA GLU A 275 -22.33 -24.63 17.07
C GLU A 275 -23.09 -23.35 17.45
N GLN A 276 -22.74 -22.74 18.58
CA GLN A 276 -23.27 -21.45 18.98
C GLN A 276 -22.87 -20.34 18.01
N ALA A 277 -21.63 -20.36 17.53
CA ALA A 277 -21.14 -19.38 16.56
C ALA A 277 -21.85 -19.50 15.20
N GLU A 278 -22.06 -20.72 14.69
CA GLU A 278 -22.76 -20.95 13.41
C GLU A 278 -24.24 -20.62 13.46
N SER A 279 -24.89 -20.81 14.61
CA SER A 279 -26.30 -20.48 14.82
C SER A 279 -26.52 -19.00 15.17
N PHE A 280 -25.45 -18.23 15.38
CA PHE A 280 -25.57 -16.84 15.79
C PHE A 280 -26.11 -15.94 14.67
N ARG A 281 -26.83 -14.90 15.06
CA ARG A 281 -27.62 -14.06 14.15
C ARG A 281 -26.79 -13.16 13.21
N TYR A 282 -25.50 -13.00 13.48
CA TYR A 282 -24.53 -12.35 12.59
C TYR A 282 -23.16 -13.02 12.77
N ASN A 283 -22.22 -12.70 11.89
CA ASN A 283 -20.88 -13.28 11.91
C ASN A 283 -20.13 -12.95 13.22
N VAL A 284 -19.72 -13.98 13.98
CA VAL A 284 -18.96 -13.83 15.23
C VAL A 284 -17.54 -13.30 15.02
N LEU A 285 -17.08 -13.28 13.77
CA LEU A 285 -15.78 -12.77 13.33
C LEU A 285 -15.85 -11.31 12.86
N ASP A 286 -17.02 -10.67 12.93
CA ASP A 286 -17.19 -9.26 12.59
C ASP A 286 -16.71 -8.36 13.74
N LEU A 287 -15.54 -7.74 13.54
CA LEU A 287 -14.89 -6.84 14.50
C LEU A 287 -15.70 -5.57 14.83
N THR A 288 -16.77 -5.27 14.08
CA THR A 288 -17.68 -4.14 14.37
C THR A 288 -18.78 -4.50 15.38
N LYS A 289 -18.82 -5.76 15.86
CA LYS A 289 -19.88 -6.29 16.73
C LYS A 289 -19.36 -6.71 18.10
N VAL A 290 -20.15 -6.46 19.14
CA VAL A 290 -19.96 -7.05 20.48
C VAL A 290 -20.81 -8.30 20.66
N TRP A 291 -20.38 -9.21 21.53
CA TRP A 291 -21.22 -10.31 22.00
C TRP A 291 -22.07 -9.87 23.21
N PRO A 292 -23.41 -9.96 23.16
CA PRO A 292 -24.26 -9.52 24.25
C PRO A 292 -23.93 -10.25 25.56
N HIS A 293 -23.55 -9.52 26.61
CA HIS A 293 -23.19 -10.12 27.91
C HIS A 293 -24.31 -10.92 28.57
N LYS A 294 -25.58 -10.66 28.21
CA LYS A 294 -26.74 -11.42 28.70
C LYS A 294 -26.79 -12.83 28.10
N GLU A 295 -26.36 -12.99 26.85
CA GLU A 295 -26.35 -14.26 26.13
C GLU A 295 -25.03 -15.01 26.37
N PHE A 296 -23.90 -14.28 26.38
CA PHE A 296 -22.55 -14.82 26.58
C PHE A 296 -21.89 -14.09 27.76
N PRO A 297 -22.11 -14.52 29.02
CA PRO A 297 -21.56 -13.84 30.18
C PRO A 297 -20.03 -13.97 30.23
N ARG A 298 -19.38 -12.98 30.83
CA ARG A 298 -17.93 -13.00 31.04
C ARG A 298 -17.56 -13.95 32.19
N LYS A 299 -16.56 -14.79 31.96
CA LYS A 299 -15.95 -15.68 32.93
C LYS A 299 -14.59 -15.12 33.36
N PRO A 300 -14.33 -14.89 34.66
CA PRO A 300 -13.02 -14.41 35.12
C PRO A 300 -11.93 -15.45 34.87
N ILE A 301 -10.71 -14.99 34.54
CA ILE A 301 -9.54 -15.86 34.29
C ILE A 301 -8.30 -15.45 35.07
N GLY A 302 -8.16 -14.16 35.40
CA GLY A 302 -6.94 -13.65 36.02
C GLY A 302 -6.99 -12.17 36.31
N THR A 303 -5.86 -11.65 36.78
CA THR A 303 -5.65 -10.24 37.10
C THR A 303 -4.36 -9.77 36.47
N LEU A 304 -4.40 -8.65 35.75
CA LEU A 304 -3.21 -7.94 35.27
C LEU A 304 -2.83 -6.88 36.31
N VAL A 305 -1.56 -6.86 36.71
CA VAL A 305 -0.98 -5.92 37.68
C VAL A 305 0.20 -5.21 37.03
N LEU A 306 0.26 -3.88 37.12
CA LEU A 306 1.42 -3.06 36.75
C LEU A 306 1.97 -2.38 38.00
N ASP A 307 3.22 -2.65 38.32
CA ASP A 307 3.86 -2.28 39.58
C ASP A 307 5.27 -1.70 39.42
N ARG A 308 5.76 -1.57 38.18
CA ARG A 308 7.11 -1.05 37.92
C ARG A 308 7.17 -0.19 36.66
N ASN A 309 7.76 0.98 36.77
CA ASN A 309 8.03 1.86 35.64
C ASN A 309 9.20 1.35 34.79
N PRO A 310 9.29 1.74 33.50
CA PRO A 310 10.50 1.50 32.72
C PRO A 310 11.67 2.27 33.32
N GLU A 311 12.87 1.69 33.25
CA GLU A 311 14.13 2.37 33.57
C GLU A 311 14.52 3.33 32.44
N ASN A 312 14.28 2.91 31.18
CA ASN A 312 14.51 3.75 30.01
C ASN A 312 13.35 3.63 29.02
N TYR A 313 12.64 4.74 28.82
CA TYR A 313 11.49 4.79 27.91
C TYR A 313 11.84 4.32 26.50
N PHE A 314 12.98 4.75 25.94
CA PHE A 314 13.33 4.39 24.58
C PHE A 314 13.59 2.88 24.44
N ASN A 315 14.37 2.30 25.35
CA ASN A 315 14.74 0.88 25.33
C ASN A 315 13.57 -0.05 25.62
N GLU A 316 12.62 0.37 26.46
CA GLU A 316 11.58 -0.51 26.97
C GLU A 316 10.19 -0.22 26.42
N ILE A 317 9.86 1.05 26.11
CA ILE A 317 8.53 1.45 25.65
C ILE A 317 8.54 1.85 24.17
N GLU A 318 9.57 2.55 23.71
CA GLU A 318 9.67 2.87 22.29
C GLU A 318 10.06 1.62 21.48
N GLN A 319 11.03 0.83 21.93
CA GLN A 319 11.50 -0.36 21.21
C GLN A 319 10.67 -1.64 21.43
N VAL A 320 9.67 -1.66 22.33
CA VAL A 320 8.82 -2.86 22.48
C VAL A 320 7.96 -3.11 21.23
N ALA A 321 8.03 -4.34 20.74
CA ALA A 321 7.35 -4.84 19.56
C ALA A 321 6.26 -5.84 19.96
N PHE A 322 5.01 -5.48 19.73
CA PHE A 322 3.87 -6.37 19.93
C PHE A 322 3.43 -6.98 18.59
N SER A 323 2.87 -8.19 18.61
CA SER A 323 2.23 -8.77 17.43
C SER A 323 1.11 -9.74 17.80
N PRO A 324 -0.11 -9.62 17.24
CA PRO A 324 -1.17 -10.61 17.47
C PRO A 324 -0.83 -12.01 16.91
N SER A 325 0.25 -12.14 16.11
CA SER A 325 0.79 -13.45 15.69
C SER A 325 1.71 -14.11 16.71
N HIS A 326 2.11 -13.41 17.78
CA HIS A 326 2.81 -14.03 18.91
C HIS A 326 1.80 -14.74 19.81
N LEU A 327 1.51 -16.00 19.47
CA LEU A 327 0.63 -16.89 20.22
C LEU A 327 1.43 -18.04 20.84
N VAL A 328 0.81 -18.71 21.81
CA VAL A 328 1.35 -19.87 22.51
C VAL A 328 0.47 -21.10 22.30
N PRO A 329 0.98 -22.33 22.48
CA PRO A 329 0.14 -23.52 22.44
C PRO A 329 -1.10 -23.37 23.33
N GLY A 330 -2.26 -23.77 22.82
CA GLY A 330 -3.57 -23.60 23.45
C GLY A 330 -4.38 -22.43 22.85
N VAL A 331 -3.77 -21.61 21.99
CA VAL A 331 -4.40 -20.42 21.40
C VAL A 331 -4.08 -20.33 19.90
N GLU A 332 -5.10 -20.04 19.09
CA GLU A 332 -5.01 -19.85 17.65
C GLU A 332 -5.76 -18.57 17.21
N PRO A 333 -5.36 -17.96 16.08
CA PRO A 333 -6.17 -16.92 15.48
C PRO A 333 -7.46 -17.55 14.91
N SER A 334 -8.57 -16.81 14.93
CA SER A 334 -9.77 -17.18 14.17
C SER A 334 -9.66 -16.72 12.72
N ALA A 335 -10.64 -17.08 11.89
CA ALA A 335 -10.79 -16.59 10.52
C ALA A 335 -11.29 -15.13 10.40
N ASP A 336 -11.27 -14.32 11.47
CA ASP A 336 -11.56 -12.88 11.39
C ASP A 336 -10.63 -12.22 10.36
N PRO A 337 -11.16 -11.63 9.27
CA PRO A 337 -10.34 -11.16 8.15
C PRO A 337 -9.43 -9.98 8.55
N VAL A 338 -9.85 -9.16 9.52
CA VAL A 338 -9.03 -8.08 10.07
C VAL A 338 -7.93 -8.68 10.95
N LEU A 339 -8.25 -9.66 11.80
CA LEU A 339 -7.23 -10.36 12.59
C LEU A 339 -6.18 -11.01 11.69
N GLN A 340 -6.60 -11.76 10.67
CA GLN A 340 -5.73 -12.45 9.71
C GLN A 340 -4.74 -11.48 9.04
N SER A 341 -5.23 -10.31 8.62
CA SER A 341 -4.36 -9.27 8.01
C SER A 341 -3.37 -8.68 9.02
N ARG A 342 -3.79 -8.51 10.29
CA ARG A 342 -2.91 -8.05 11.37
C ARG A 342 -1.79 -9.06 11.69
N LEU A 343 -1.98 -10.37 11.48
CA LEU A 343 -0.93 -11.37 11.74
C LEU A 343 0.32 -11.12 10.87
N PHE A 344 0.14 -10.57 9.67
CA PHE A 344 1.22 -10.17 8.77
C PHE A 344 1.78 -8.78 9.08
N SER A 345 0.89 -7.79 9.22
CA SER A 345 1.28 -6.37 9.29
C SER A 345 2.23 -6.06 10.45
N TYR A 346 2.01 -6.68 11.62
CA TYR A 346 2.80 -6.36 12.81
C TYR A 346 4.26 -6.81 12.67
N PRO A 347 4.60 -8.08 12.38
CA PRO A 347 5.99 -8.47 12.17
C PRO A 347 6.67 -7.67 11.05
N ASP A 348 5.95 -7.36 9.96
CA ASP A 348 6.48 -6.58 8.85
C ASP A 348 6.90 -5.16 9.27
N THR A 349 6.00 -4.41 9.92
CA THR A 349 6.33 -3.05 10.36
C THR A 349 7.45 -3.02 11.40
N GLN A 350 7.60 -4.05 12.25
CA GLN A 350 8.75 -4.10 13.17
C GLN A 350 10.07 -4.31 12.45
N ARG A 351 10.12 -5.08 11.35
CA ARG A 351 11.34 -5.22 10.55
C ARG A 351 11.78 -3.90 9.94
N HIS A 352 10.84 -3.06 9.52
CA HIS A 352 11.13 -1.70 9.06
C HIS A 352 11.61 -0.80 10.20
N ARG A 353 10.93 -0.84 11.36
CA ARG A 353 11.17 0.08 12.47
C ARG A 353 12.42 -0.22 13.30
N LEU A 354 12.67 -1.50 13.56
CA LEU A 354 13.68 -1.99 14.52
C LEU A 354 14.72 -2.91 13.87
N GLY A 355 14.55 -3.25 12.60
CA GLY A 355 15.40 -4.22 11.91
C GLY A 355 14.96 -5.66 12.10
N VAL A 356 15.61 -6.56 11.35
CA VAL A 356 15.22 -7.98 11.24
C VAL A 356 15.40 -8.79 12.52
N ASN A 357 16.27 -8.35 13.43
CA ASN A 357 16.59 -9.01 14.69
C ASN A 357 15.89 -8.38 15.90
N TYR A 358 14.77 -7.65 15.72
CA TYR A 358 14.08 -6.93 16.79
C TYR A 358 13.68 -7.78 18.02
N GLN A 359 13.54 -9.10 17.84
CA GLN A 359 13.27 -10.06 18.92
C GLN A 359 14.45 -10.22 19.90
N GLN A 360 15.66 -9.81 19.51
CA GLN A 360 16.86 -9.86 20.36
C GLN A 360 16.98 -8.63 21.27
N ILE A 361 16.22 -7.56 21.01
CA ILE A 361 16.16 -6.39 21.88
C ILE A 361 15.62 -6.86 23.25
N PRO A 362 16.24 -6.50 24.39
CA PRO A 362 15.91 -7.08 25.69
C PRO A 362 14.43 -7.07 26.06
N VAL A 363 13.70 -5.99 25.76
CA VAL A 363 12.27 -5.92 26.05
C VAL A 363 11.40 -6.83 25.17
N ASN A 364 11.91 -7.29 24.03
CA ASN A 364 11.23 -8.20 23.11
C ASN A 364 11.65 -9.66 23.31
N ALA A 365 12.82 -9.91 23.88
CA ALA A 365 13.35 -11.25 24.06
C ALA A 365 12.40 -12.13 24.90
N PRO A 366 12.17 -13.39 24.47
CA PRO A 366 11.45 -14.36 25.30
C PRO A 366 12.32 -14.77 26.49
N LEU A 367 11.68 -15.20 27.58
CA LEU A 367 12.38 -15.76 28.74
C LEU A 367 12.80 -17.21 28.51
N CYS A 368 12.10 -17.92 27.62
CA CYS A 368 12.43 -19.30 27.27
C CYS A 368 13.55 -19.34 26.21
N PRO A 369 14.36 -20.42 26.17
CA PRO A 369 15.42 -20.57 25.17
C PRO A 369 14.87 -20.57 23.74
N VAL A 370 15.53 -19.81 22.85
CA VAL A 370 15.20 -19.81 21.42
C VAL A 370 16.01 -20.89 20.70
N ALA A 371 15.30 -21.79 20.01
CA ALA A 371 15.91 -22.82 19.17
C ALA A 371 15.24 -22.93 17.80
N ASN A 372 15.80 -22.23 16.82
CA ASN A 372 15.35 -22.23 15.43
C ASN A 372 16.55 -22.18 14.45
N PHE A 373 16.25 -22.12 13.16
CA PHE A 373 17.25 -22.17 12.09
C PHE A 373 17.59 -20.79 11.48
N GLN A 374 17.04 -19.70 12.01
CA GLN A 374 17.31 -18.33 11.54
C GLN A 374 18.70 -17.85 12.02
N ARG A 375 19.44 -17.11 11.17
CA ARG A 375 20.82 -16.64 11.41
C ARG A 375 21.05 -15.25 10.80
N ALA A 376 22.12 -14.58 11.25
CA ALA A 376 22.62 -13.31 10.70
C ALA A 376 21.58 -12.17 10.69
N GLY A 377 21.64 -11.26 9.71
CA GLY A 377 20.81 -10.06 9.63
C GLY A 377 21.40 -8.85 10.37
N PHE A 378 20.89 -7.65 10.04
CA PHE A 378 21.34 -6.39 10.63
C PHE A 378 21.23 -6.41 12.16
N MET A 379 22.26 -5.91 12.85
CA MET A 379 22.38 -5.86 14.32
C MET A 379 22.11 -7.21 15.02
N ASN A 380 22.61 -8.32 14.46
CA ASN A 380 22.57 -9.61 15.15
C ASN A 380 23.59 -9.64 16.29
N VAL A 381 23.12 -9.84 17.53
CA VAL A 381 23.95 -9.99 18.72
C VAL A 381 23.95 -11.43 19.26
N SER A 382 23.00 -12.26 18.84
CA SER A 382 22.93 -13.67 19.16
C SER A 382 22.41 -14.50 17.97
N SER A 383 23.28 -15.35 17.42
CA SER A 383 22.97 -16.20 16.27
C SER A 383 22.94 -17.70 16.60
N GLN A 384 22.60 -18.06 17.86
CA GLN A 384 22.44 -19.44 18.34
C GLN A 384 23.69 -20.33 18.22
N GLY A 385 24.90 -19.74 18.27
CA GLY A 385 26.18 -20.44 18.32
C GLY A 385 26.45 -21.34 17.12
N ALA A 386 27.13 -22.47 17.36
CA ALA A 386 27.54 -23.43 16.33
C ALA A 386 26.42 -24.38 15.86
N ARG A 387 25.17 -24.21 16.33
CA ARG A 387 24.06 -25.10 15.94
C ARG A 387 23.85 -25.03 14.41
N PRO A 388 23.73 -26.16 13.70
CA PRO A 388 23.38 -26.17 12.29
C PRO A 388 22.14 -25.31 12.01
N ASN A 389 22.17 -24.54 10.92
CA ASN A 389 21.08 -23.66 10.47
C ASN A 389 20.06 -24.39 9.57
N TYR A 390 19.97 -25.71 9.74
CA TYR A 390 19.04 -26.60 9.06
C TYR A 390 18.75 -27.81 9.96
N GLN A 391 17.74 -28.60 9.62
CA GLN A 391 17.44 -29.84 10.34
C GLN A 391 18.59 -30.85 10.14
N SER A 392 19.39 -31.05 11.18
CA SER A 392 20.59 -31.87 11.12
C SER A 392 20.53 -33.03 12.12
N SER A 393 21.00 -34.21 11.71
CA SER A 393 21.21 -35.35 12.59
C SER A 393 22.40 -35.18 13.54
N ILE A 394 23.28 -34.22 13.28
CA ILE A 394 24.47 -33.93 14.11
C ILE A 394 24.05 -33.31 15.45
N SER A 395 23.03 -32.45 15.43
CA SER A 395 22.48 -31.78 16.61
C SER A 395 20.95 -31.70 16.46
N PRO A 396 20.23 -32.81 16.73
CA PRO A 396 18.79 -32.87 16.53
C PRO A 396 18.04 -32.01 17.57
N LEU A 397 16.92 -31.42 17.14
CA LEU A 397 15.99 -30.72 18.03
C LEU A 397 14.79 -31.62 18.36
N SER A 398 14.23 -31.43 19.54
CA SER A 398 12.95 -32.04 19.93
C SER A 398 11.78 -31.19 19.44
N TYR A 399 10.70 -31.84 19.00
CA TYR A 399 9.49 -31.19 18.49
C TYR A 399 8.28 -31.51 19.35
N LYS A 400 7.48 -30.49 19.71
CA LYS A 400 6.19 -30.65 20.37
C LYS A 400 5.11 -30.78 19.29
N LYS A 401 4.35 -31.88 19.28
CA LYS A 401 3.22 -32.05 18.35
C LYS A 401 2.05 -31.17 18.80
N SER A 402 1.37 -30.54 17.84
CA SER A 402 0.10 -29.87 18.10
C SER A 402 -0.99 -30.89 18.41
N LYS A 403 -1.87 -30.57 19.36
CA LYS A 403 -3.07 -31.35 19.70
C LYS A 403 -4.36 -30.73 19.14
N VAL A 404 -4.23 -29.74 18.26
CA VAL A 404 -5.37 -29.01 17.71
C VAL A 404 -6.28 -29.96 16.95
N SER A 405 -7.59 -29.87 17.22
CA SER A 405 -8.61 -30.59 16.46
C SER A 405 -8.78 -29.96 15.08
N HIS A 406 -8.71 -30.77 14.02
CA HIS A 406 -9.01 -30.36 12.64
C HIS A 406 -10.47 -30.63 12.25
N LYS A 407 -11.38 -30.77 13.23
CA LYS A 407 -12.79 -31.11 13.00
C LYS A 407 -13.65 -29.91 12.57
N HIS A 408 -13.12 -28.70 12.64
CA HIS A 408 -13.81 -27.45 12.34
C HIS A 408 -12.88 -26.54 11.51
N GLU A 409 -13.41 -25.49 10.86
CA GLU A 409 -12.69 -24.67 9.86
C GLU A 409 -12.29 -25.46 8.61
N ILE A 410 -13.16 -26.38 8.19
CA ILE A 410 -13.05 -27.05 6.89
C ILE A 410 -13.79 -26.18 5.88
N PHE A 411 -13.04 -25.28 5.25
CA PHE A 411 -13.57 -24.37 4.24
C PHE A 411 -13.59 -25.07 2.87
N GLU A 412 -14.78 -25.28 2.32
CA GLU A 412 -15.01 -25.75 0.95
C GLU A 412 -15.72 -24.65 0.16
N GLY A 413 -15.08 -24.06 -0.84
CA GLY A 413 -15.67 -22.96 -1.58
C GLY A 413 -14.73 -22.39 -2.64
N ALA A 414 -15.26 -21.50 -3.48
CA ALA A 414 -14.45 -20.74 -4.42
C ALA A 414 -13.61 -19.70 -3.68
N ALA A 415 -12.36 -19.50 -4.12
CA ALA A 415 -11.62 -18.30 -3.77
C ALA A 415 -12.27 -17.10 -4.48
N VAL A 416 -12.84 -16.18 -3.71
CA VAL A 416 -13.60 -15.03 -4.22
C VAL A 416 -13.01 -13.72 -3.70
N VAL A 417 -13.26 -12.65 -4.44
CA VAL A 417 -13.08 -11.28 -3.97
C VAL A 417 -14.43 -10.80 -3.47
N ASP A 418 -14.50 -10.40 -2.22
CA ASP A 418 -15.74 -10.01 -1.54
C ASP A 418 -15.57 -8.66 -0.84
N LEU A 419 -16.69 -7.96 -0.66
CA LEU A 419 -16.79 -6.73 0.11
C LEU A 419 -18.05 -6.80 0.96
N SER A 420 -17.92 -6.59 2.27
CA SER A 420 -19.07 -6.71 3.16
C SER A 420 -20.19 -5.72 2.83
N ASP A 421 -21.43 -6.22 2.90
CA ASP A 421 -22.65 -5.44 2.73
C ASP A 421 -23.14 -4.83 4.05
N LEU A 422 -23.89 -3.74 3.94
CA LEU A 422 -24.55 -3.07 5.05
C LEU A 422 -26.00 -3.58 5.24
N THR A 423 -26.35 -3.90 6.48
CA THR A 423 -27.67 -4.43 6.86
C THR A 423 -28.25 -3.71 8.07
N GLU A 424 -29.53 -3.94 8.38
CA GLU A 424 -30.17 -3.42 9.60
C GLU A 424 -29.44 -3.81 10.90
N LEU A 425 -28.76 -4.98 10.94
CA LEU A 425 -28.04 -5.46 12.12
C LEU A 425 -26.83 -4.59 12.47
N ASP A 426 -26.30 -3.82 11.52
CA ASP A 426 -25.21 -2.87 11.75
C ASP A 426 -25.64 -1.69 12.64
N PHE A 427 -26.94 -1.41 12.67
CA PHE A 427 -27.53 -0.30 13.43
C PHE A 427 -28.19 -0.75 14.74
N GLU A 428 -28.37 -2.06 14.96
CA GLU A 428 -28.98 -2.61 16.18
C GLU A 428 -28.18 -2.23 17.44
N GLN A 429 -26.87 -2.51 17.45
CA GLN A 429 -26.00 -2.26 18.61
C GLN A 429 -25.76 -0.75 18.86
N PRO A 430 -25.47 0.08 17.83
CA PRO A 430 -25.43 1.53 17.98
C PRO A 430 -26.74 2.11 18.55
N ARG A 431 -27.89 1.61 18.10
CA ARG A 431 -29.20 2.04 18.62
C ARG A 431 -29.38 1.64 20.06
N ALA A 432 -28.99 0.43 20.45
CA ALA A 432 -28.99 0.00 21.84
C ALA A 432 -28.05 0.86 22.71
N LEU A 433 -26.87 1.22 22.19
CA LEU A 433 -25.93 2.13 22.87
C LEU A 433 -26.58 3.50 23.12
N TRP A 434 -27.21 4.09 22.10
CA TRP A 434 -27.93 5.36 22.23
C TRP A 434 -29.11 5.29 23.19
N GLN A 435 -30.00 4.32 23.00
CA GLN A 435 -31.31 4.29 23.67
C GLN A 435 -31.25 3.71 25.08
N LYS A 436 -30.37 2.73 25.33
CA LYS A 436 -30.38 1.91 26.56
C LYS A 436 -29.15 2.07 27.43
N VAL A 437 -28.03 2.57 26.89
CA VAL A 437 -26.75 2.67 27.61
C VAL A 437 -26.39 4.11 27.94
N MET A 438 -26.55 5.04 27.01
CA MET A 438 -26.30 6.47 27.26
C MET A 438 -27.45 7.07 28.07
N ASN A 439 -27.13 7.67 29.22
CA ASN A 439 -28.05 8.55 29.95
C ASN A 439 -28.13 9.93 29.27
N ASP A 440 -29.04 10.81 29.73
CA ASP A 440 -29.31 12.08 29.05
C ASP A 440 -28.08 13.01 29.01
N ASP A 441 -27.28 13.06 30.07
CA ASP A 441 -26.03 13.84 30.09
C ASP A 441 -25.01 13.31 29.06
N ALA A 442 -24.86 11.98 28.95
CA ALA A 442 -23.98 11.36 27.97
C ALA A 442 -24.49 11.61 26.54
N LYS A 443 -25.80 11.57 26.32
CA LYS A 443 -26.43 11.91 25.03
C LYS A 443 -26.17 13.37 24.65
N GLU A 444 -26.27 14.29 25.60
CA GLU A 444 -25.98 15.71 25.37
C GLU A 444 -24.51 15.95 25.02
N ARG A 445 -23.58 15.37 25.80
CA ARG A 445 -22.15 15.44 25.48
C ARG A 445 -21.86 14.85 24.11
N PHE A 446 -22.44 13.68 23.78
CA PHE A 446 -22.28 13.05 22.47
C PHE A 446 -22.68 13.99 21.34
N VAL A 447 -23.90 14.56 21.41
CA VAL A 447 -24.41 15.50 20.39
C VAL A 447 -23.50 16.71 20.26
N LYS A 448 -23.06 17.30 21.38
CA LYS A 448 -22.14 18.45 21.38
C LYS A 448 -20.79 18.11 20.74
N ASN A 449 -20.21 16.97 21.08
CA ASN A 449 -18.92 16.53 20.55
C ASN A 449 -18.98 16.27 19.04
N VAL A 450 -20.03 15.57 18.57
CA VAL A 450 -20.22 15.32 17.14
C VAL A 450 -20.48 16.62 16.40
N ALA A 451 -21.39 17.47 16.89
CA ALA A 451 -21.69 18.75 16.25
C ALA A 451 -20.46 19.67 16.18
N GLY A 452 -19.64 19.70 17.24
CA GLY A 452 -18.40 20.48 17.28
C GLY A 452 -17.32 20.00 16.32
N HIS A 453 -17.29 18.71 15.95
CA HIS A 453 -16.32 18.16 15.00
C HIS A 453 -16.86 18.11 13.57
N LEU A 454 -18.04 17.51 13.36
CA LEU A 454 -18.73 17.45 12.06
C LEU A 454 -19.14 18.83 11.56
N GLY A 455 -19.41 19.78 12.46
CA GLY A 455 -19.65 21.18 12.13
C GLY A 455 -18.50 21.82 11.33
N ASN A 456 -17.26 21.37 11.55
CA ASN A 456 -16.07 21.89 10.88
C ASN A 456 -15.86 21.34 9.47
N ALA A 457 -16.58 20.29 9.07
CA ALA A 457 -16.57 19.81 7.68
C ALA A 457 -17.09 20.94 6.76
N LYS A 458 -16.37 21.27 5.69
CA LYS A 458 -16.78 22.34 4.76
C LYS A 458 -17.87 21.83 3.82
N SER A 459 -17.84 20.54 3.47
CA SER A 459 -18.82 19.95 2.55
C SER A 459 -20.19 19.77 3.21
N LYS A 460 -21.22 20.34 2.56
CA LYS A 460 -22.62 20.13 2.96
C LYS A 460 -23.07 18.68 2.70
N ASP A 461 -22.55 18.05 1.65
CA ASP A 461 -22.92 16.69 1.28
C ASP A 461 -22.37 15.66 2.29
N ILE A 462 -21.15 15.87 2.77
CA ILE A 462 -20.56 15.04 3.85
C ILE A 462 -21.43 15.15 5.11
N LYS A 463 -21.79 16.38 5.51
CA LYS A 463 -22.67 16.62 6.66
C LYS A 463 -24.01 15.92 6.51
N ALA A 464 -24.67 16.07 5.36
CA ALA A 464 -25.95 15.45 5.07
C ALA A 464 -25.86 13.91 5.09
N ARG A 465 -24.84 13.33 4.46
CA ARG A 465 -24.62 11.88 4.40
C ARG A 465 -24.38 11.30 5.79
N GLN A 466 -23.54 11.94 6.59
CA GLN A 466 -23.28 11.50 7.96
C GLN A 466 -24.52 11.62 8.86
N LEU A 467 -25.32 12.68 8.70
CA LEU A 467 -26.61 12.81 9.40
C LEU A 467 -27.59 11.70 8.99
N SER A 468 -27.58 11.26 7.73
CA SER A 468 -28.36 10.09 7.30
C SER A 468 -27.90 8.81 7.98
N VAL A 469 -26.59 8.59 8.16
CA VAL A 469 -26.07 7.44 8.94
C VAL A 469 -26.60 7.49 10.38
N PHE A 470 -26.55 8.64 11.05
CA PHE A 470 -27.11 8.80 12.39
C PHE A 470 -28.63 8.59 12.43
N ALA A 471 -29.37 9.02 11.40
CA ALA A 471 -30.81 8.84 11.32
C ALA A 471 -31.19 7.35 11.22
N THR A 472 -30.36 6.53 10.58
CA THR A 472 -30.51 5.06 10.55
C THR A 472 -30.33 4.43 11.93
N VAL A 473 -29.46 5.00 12.77
CA VAL A 473 -29.38 4.60 14.19
C VAL A 473 -30.66 5.01 14.91
N ASP A 474 -30.97 6.31 14.91
CA ASP A 474 -32.14 6.91 15.57
C ASP A 474 -32.43 8.29 14.96
N GLN A 475 -33.67 8.55 14.51
CA GLN A 475 -34.00 9.84 13.90
C GLN A 475 -33.83 11.01 14.88
N GLY A 476 -34.21 10.83 16.15
CA GLY A 476 -34.08 11.87 17.17
C GLY A 476 -32.62 12.21 17.48
N LEU A 477 -31.71 11.24 17.41
CA LEU A 477 -30.27 11.50 17.46
C LEU A 477 -29.81 12.41 16.32
N SER A 478 -30.16 12.07 15.08
CA SER A 478 -29.78 12.85 13.89
C SER A 478 -30.32 14.28 13.97
N ASP A 479 -31.59 14.44 14.32
CA ASP A 479 -32.24 15.74 14.40
C ASP A 479 -31.60 16.64 15.47
N ARG A 480 -31.17 16.06 16.61
CA ARG A 480 -30.44 16.79 17.65
C ARG A 480 -29.07 17.29 17.17
N ILE A 481 -28.33 16.47 16.41
CA ILE A 481 -27.04 16.86 15.84
C ILE A 481 -27.24 17.94 14.76
N ALA A 482 -28.20 17.75 13.86
CA ALA A 482 -28.53 18.71 12.81
C ALA A 482 -28.91 20.09 13.41
N LYS A 483 -29.75 20.09 14.45
CA LYS A 483 -30.13 21.31 15.19
C LYS A 483 -28.90 21.99 15.82
N ALA A 484 -28.02 21.22 16.46
CA ALA A 484 -26.82 21.77 17.09
C ALA A 484 -25.82 22.37 16.08
N MET A 485 -25.78 21.85 14.84
CA MET A 485 -24.96 22.38 13.75
C MET A 485 -25.64 23.50 12.94
N GLY A 486 -26.94 23.73 13.13
CA GLY A 486 -27.71 24.70 12.34
C GLY A 486 -27.92 24.27 10.89
N VAL A 487 -28.03 22.96 10.61
CA VAL A 487 -28.24 22.41 9.26
C VAL A 487 -29.57 21.67 9.14
N ALA A 488 -29.99 21.37 7.91
CA ALA A 488 -31.21 20.62 7.65
C ALA A 488 -31.12 19.18 8.22
N THR A 489 -32.27 18.64 8.64
CA THR A 489 -32.36 17.24 9.07
C THR A 489 -32.21 16.29 7.88
N ALA A 490 -31.78 15.06 8.15
CA ALA A 490 -31.59 14.03 7.15
C ALA A 490 -32.49 12.83 7.43
N LYS A 491 -32.83 12.10 6.37
CA LYS A 491 -33.60 10.85 6.49
C LYS A 491 -32.67 9.65 6.67
N PRO A 492 -33.14 8.53 7.26
CA PRO A 492 -32.37 7.30 7.39
C PRO A 492 -31.91 6.77 6.03
N LEU A 493 -30.75 6.11 6.02
CA LEU A 493 -30.29 5.35 4.86
C LEU A 493 -31.21 4.16 4.59
N LYS A 494 -31.36 3.80 3.31
CA LYS A 494 -31.94 2.50 2.93
C LYS A 494 -30.84 1.44 3.03
N VAL A 495 -31.07 0.41 3.83
CA VAL A 495 -30.12 -0.70 4.05
C VAL A 495 -30.81 -2.03 3.82
N LYS A 496 -30.03 -3.10 3.59
CA LYS A 496 -30.58 -4.45 3.42
C LYS A 496 -31.23 -4.92 4.73
N PRO A 497 -32.33 -5.70 4.66
CA PRO A 497 -33.01 -6.20 5.85
C PRO A 497 -32.11 -7.14 6.66
N ALA A 498 -32.37 -7.27 7.97
CA ALA A 498 -31.60 -8.16 8.85
C ALA A 498 -31.55 -9.63 8.38
N SER A 499 -32.55 -10.09 7.63
CA SER A 499 -32.60 -11.45 7.07
C SER A 499 -31.52 -11.72 6.02
N GLU A 500 -30.97 -10.67 5.40
CA GLU A 500 -29.89 -10.75 4.41
C GLU A 500 -28.49 -10.65 5.03
N ALA A 501 -28.39 -10.53 6.37
CA ALA A 501 -27.10 -10.49 7.04
C ALA A 501 -26.34 -11.82 6.91
N VAL A 502 -25.05 -11.70 6.56
CA VAL A 502 -24.15 -12.84 6.46
C VAL A 502 -23.98 -13.46 7.85
N ARG A 503 -24.38 -14.73 7.96
CA ARG A 503 -24.15 -15.55 9.14
C ARG A 503 -22.82 -16.25 9.03
N PHE A 504 -22.20 -16.51 10.18
CA PHE A 504 -21.00 -17.34 10.23
C PHE A 504 -21.34 -18.77 9.78
N LYS A 505 -20.54 -19.34 8.89
CA LYS A 505 -20.65 -20.74 8.46
C LYS A 505 -19.25 -21.32 8.46
N ALA A 506 -18.97 -22.33 9.28
CA ALA A 506 -17.67 -23.00 9.25
C ALA A 506 -17.61 -24.10 8.20
N HIS A 507 -18.76 -24.60 7.76
CA HIS A 507 -18.93 -25.52 6.64
C HIS A 507 -19.70 -24.85 5.51
N ALA A 508 -19.00 -24.49 4.43
CA ALA A 508 -19.63 -24.02 3.20
C ALA A 508 -20.06 -25.22 2.35
N VAL A 509 -21.04 -25.98 2.82
CA VAL A 509 -21.73 -26.98 1.98
C VAL A 509 -23.15 -26.50 1.69
N HIS A 510 -23.48 -26.48 0.39
CA HIS A 510 -24.75 -26.13 -0.26
C HIS A 510 -24.93 -24.67 -0.74
N GLY A 511 -24.20 -24.33 -1.80
CA GLY A 511 -24.76 -23.56 -2.94
C GLY A 511 -25.26 -24.53 -4.03
N PRO A 512 -26.07 -24.09 -5.02
CA PRO A 512 -26.97 -24.92 -5.84
C PRO A 512 -26.33 -25.95 -6.78
N TYR A 513 -25.02 -26.17 -6.74
CA TYR A 513 -24.34 -27.22 -7.49
C TYR A 513 -24.18 -28.48 -6.64
N ALA A 514 -25.30 -29.08 -6.23
CA ALA A 514 -25.30 -30.44 -5.72
C ALA A 514 -25.09 -31.39 -6.90
N ILE A 515 -23.88 -31.93 -7.06
CA ILE A 515 -23.65 -33.07 -7.95
C ILE A 515 -24.41 -34.26 -7.35
N ASN A 516 -25.41 -34.74 -8.07
CA ASN A 516 -26.19 -35.93 -7.72
C ASN A 516 -25.27 -37.12 -7.42
N LYS A 517 -25.17 -37.51 -6.15
CA LYS A 517 -24.65 -38.82 -5.74
C LYS A 517 -25.70 -39.88 -6.04
N ALA A 518 -25.74 -40.35 -7.29
CA ALA A 518 -26.44 -41.57 -7.65
C ALA A 518 -25.76 -42.22 -8.86
N ALA A 519 -24.72 -43.01 -8.60
CA ALA A 519 -24.44 -44.29 -9.28
C ALA A 519 -23.07 -44.85 -8.89
N THR A 520 -23.05 -46.17 -8.73
CA THR A 520 -21.91 -47.10 -8.79
C THR A 520 -20.89 -47.09 -7.66
N SER A 521 -21.17 -47.96 -6.68
CA SER A 521 -20.20 -48.79 -5.97
C SER A 521 -19.39 -49.66 -6.93
N VAL A 522 -18.05 -49.61 -6.90
CA VAL A 522 -17.18 -50.73 -7.28
C VAL A 522 -15.89 -50.66 -6.44
N ASP A 523 -15.71 -51.65 -5.58
CA ASP A 523 -14.43 -52.08 -4.99
C ASP A 523 -13.54 -52.67 -6.10
N TYR A 524 -12.21 -52.49 -6.05
CA TYR A 524 -11.25 -53.62 -6.06
C TYR A 524 -9.78 -53.14 -6.13
N ASN A 525 -9.01 -53.62 -5.16
CA ASN A 525 -7.60 -53.96 -5.33
C ASN A 525 -7.49 -55.13 -6.31
N GLU A 526 -6.89 -54.99 -7.49
CA GLU A 526 -6.16 -56.10 -8.12
C GLU A 526 -5.25 -55.68 -9.28
N SER A 527 -3.96 -56.01 -9.12
CA SER A 527 -3.04 -56.51 -10.14
C SER A 527 -2.53 -55.64 -11.30
N LYS A 528 -1.19 -55.59 -11.35
CA LYS A 528 -0.29 -55.32 -12.48
C LYS A 528 -0.66 -56.12 -13.75
N LYS A 529 -0.68 -55.46 -14.93
CA LYS A 529 0.12 -55.79 -16.14
C LYS A 529 -0.17 -54.87 -17.33
N GLU A 530 0.91 -54.31 -17.87
CA GLU A 530 1.25 -54.01 -19.28
C GLU A 530 0.28 -53.37 -20.30
N GLN A 531 0.81 -52.27 -20.88
CA GLN A 531 0.89 -51.88 -22.31
C GLN A 531 -0.28 -51.18 -23.05
N SER A 532 0.07 -49.96 -23.50
CA SER A 532 -0.27 -49.22 -24.72
C SER A 532 -1.69 -49.26 -25.30
N ALA A 533 -2.38 -48.11 -25.26
CA ALA A 533 -3.07 -47.52 -26.41
C ALA A 533 -3.54 -46.08 -26.06
N SER A 534 -3.45 -45.18 -27.03
CA SER A 534 -3.82 -43.75 -26.99
C SER A 534 -5.33 -43.51 -26.76
N PRO A 535 -5.75 -42.41 -26.09
CA PRO A 535 -7.16 -42.07 -25.95
C PRO A 535 -7.67 -41.17 -27.10
N PRO A 536 -8.92 -41.35 -27.56
CA PRO A 536 -9.58 -40.44 -28.47
C PRO A 536 -10.26 -39.28 -27.75
N THR A 537 -10.32 -38.17 -28.47
CA THR A 537 -10.96 -36.88 -28.20
C THR A 537 -12.49 -36.95 -28.08
N THR A 538 -13.09 -36.17 -27.18
CA THR A 538 -14.06 -35.05 -27.42
C THR A 538 -14.81 -34.67 -26.12
N PRO A 539 -14.87 -33.39 -25.70
CA PRO A 539 -15.89 -32.89 -24.79
C PRO A 539 -16.98 -32.05 -25.48
N LEU A 540 -18.23 -32.26 -25.09
CA LEU A 540 -19.42 -31.45 -25.42
C LEU A 540 -19.51 -30.21 -24.50
N THR A 541 -19.67 -29.03 -25.08
CA THR A 541 -20.06 -27.78 -24.40
C THR A 541 -21.52 -27.39 -24.74
N PRO A 542 -22.29 -26.76 -23.84
CA PRO A 542 -23.68 -26.33 -24.10
C PRO A 542 -23.77 -25.00 -24.87
N ASP A 543 -24.84 -24.88 -25.67
CA ASP A 543 -25.14 -23.82 -26.63
C ASP A 543 -25.41 -22.43 -26.04
N ILE A 544 -24.83 -21.40 -26.69
CA ILE A 544 -25.15 -19.97 -26.55
C ILE A 544 -25.85 -19.54 -27.86
N PRO A 545 -26.86 -18.64 -27.84
CA PRO A 545 -27.68 -18.33 -29.00
C PRO A 545 -26.87 -17.84 -30.20
N THR A 546 -27.10 -18.47 -31.35
CA THR A 546 -26.50 -18.11 -32.63
C THR A 546 -27.12 -16.82 -33.19
N LEU A 547 -26.27 -15.84 -33.46
CA LEU A 547 -26.62 -14.63 -34.24
C LEU A 547 -26.82 -14.99 -35.74
N PRO A 548 -27.59 -14.20 -36.50
CA PRO A 548 -28.05 -14.55 -37.85
C PRO A 548 -26.89 -14.77 -38.84
N GLN A 549 -27.04 -15.77 -39.70
CA GLN A 549 -26.00 -16.26 -40.63
C GLN A 549 -25.90 -15.51 -41.97
N GLU A 550 -26.23 -14.21 -42.06
CA GLU A 550 -25.87 -13.44 -43.26
C GLU A 550 -25.36 -12.02 -42.95
N PRO A 551 -24.34 -11.53 -43.67
CA PRO A 551 -23.75 -10.22 -43.41
C PRO A 551 -24.53 -9.11 -44.15
N LEU A 552 -25.19 -8.24 -43.38
CA LEU A 552 -25.70 -6.96 -43.88
C LEU A 552 -24.55 -5.96 -44.02
N LEU A 553 -24.37 -5.44 -45.24
CA LEU A 553 -23.41 -4.41 -45.66
C LEU A 553 -23.51 -3.11 -44.81
N GLY A 554 -22.36 -2.57 -44.35
CA GLY A 554 -22.22 -1.16 -43.90
C GLY A 554 -21.39 -0.96 -42.61
N SER A 555 -20.10 -0.66 -42.74
CA SER A 555 -19.06 -0.88 -41.72
C SER A 555 -18.91 0.16 -40.58
N TRP A 556 -19.80 1.14 -40.41
CA TRP A 556 -19.76 2.10 -39.28
C TRP A 556 -20.97 2.00 -38.33
N ILE A 557 -22.13 1.65 -38.88
CA ILE A 557 -23.40 1.53 -38.13
C ILE A 557 -23.30 0.44 -37.04
N TRP A 558 -22.63 -0.68 -37.33
CA TRP A 558 -22.51 -1.78 -36.38
C TRP A 558 -21.51 -1.49 -35.26
N LEU A 559 -20.36 -0.85 -35.57
CA LEU A 559 -19.39 -0.41 -34.57
C LEU A 559 -19.99 0.64 -33.63
N LYS A 560 -20.73 1.59 -34.18
CA LYS A 560 -21.50 2.59 -33.43
C LYS A 560 -22.58 1.95 -32.55
N THR A 561 -23.29 0.96 -33.08
CA THR A 561 -24.30 0.19 -32.32
C THR A 561 -23.66 -0.60 -31.19
N PHE A 562 -22.51 -1.23 -31.44
CA PHE A 562 -21.75 -1.99 -30.44
C PHE A 562 -21.17 -1.09 -29.35
N LEU A 563 -20.57 0.07 -29.70
CA LEU A 563 -20.04 1.04 -28.74
C LEU A 563 -21.16 1.64 -27.87
N ARG A 564 -22.34 1.94 -28.47
CA ARG A 564 -23.53 2.39 -27.72
C ARG A 564 -24.13 1.29 -26.82
N VAL A 565 -23.94 0.01 -27.14
CA VAL A 565 -24.32 -1.13 -26.28
C VAL A 565 -23.29 -1.37 -25.18
N LEU A 566 -22.02 -1.04 -25.42
CA LEU A 566 -20.92 -1.12 -24.43
C LEU A 566 -20.92 0.04 -23.44
N GLU A 567 -21.39 1.21 -23.85
CA GLU A 567 -21.41 2.46 -23.07
C GLU A 567 -22.01 2.29 -21.64
N PRO A 568 -23.12 1.56 -21.42
CA PRO A 568 -23.63 1.29 -20.07
C PRO A 568 -22.75 0.31 -19.29
N ALA A 569 -22.10 -0.66 -19.95
CA ALA A 569 -21.27 -1.68 -19.31
C ALA A 569 -19.91 -1.15 -18.85
N VAL A 570 -19.37 -0.12 -19.53
CA VAL A 570 -18.12 0.55 -19.15
C VAL A 570 -18.32 1.79 -18.25
N SER A 571 -19.57 2.18 -17.96
CA SER A 571 -19.92 3.34 -17.10
C SER A 571 -19.38 3.27 -15.66
N ILE A 572 -18.95 2.08 -15.23
CA ILE A 572 -18.34 1.80 -13.93
C ILE A 572 -16.84 2.18 -13.92
N PHE A 573 -16.25 2.43 -15.09
CA PHE A 573 -14.84 2.75 -15.27
C PHE A 573 -14.69 4.04 -16.09
N GLU A 574 -14.70 5.18 -15.40
CA GLU A 574 -14.72 6.55 -15.95
C GLU A 574 -13.78 6.75 -17.16
N PRO A 575 -12.51 6.29 -17.16
CA PRO A 575 -11.62 6.50 -18.30
C PRO A 575 -12.06 5.77 -19.57
N LEU A 576 -12.59 4.54 -19.44
CA LEU A 576 -13.10 3.77 -20.58
C LEU A 576 -14.44 4.31 -21.07
N TYR A 577 -15.27 4.78 -20.15
CA TYR A 577 -16.55 5.42 -20.47
C TYR A 577 -16.35 6.69 -21.31
N VAL A 578 -15.41 7.56 -20.91
CA VAL A 578 -15.05 8.77 -21.68
C VAL A 578 -14.52 8.40 -23.07
N ILE A 579 -13.65 7.39 -23.18
CA ILE A 579 -13.10 6.93 -24.47
C ILE A 579 -14.19 6.36 -25.39
N VAL A 580 -15.10 5.54 -24.87
CA VAL A 580 -16.20 4.95 -25.67
C VAL A 580 -17.15 6.04 -26.16
N LYS A 581 -17.46 7.03 -25.31
CA LYS A 581 -18.32 8.16 -25.66
C LYS A 581 -17.68 9.07 -26.71
N GLU A 582 -16.40 9.38 -26.58
CA GLU A 582 -15.65 10.18 -27.55
C GLU A 582 -15.48 9.45 -28.88
N LEU A 583 -15.28 8.13 -28.87
CA LEU A 583 -15.25 7.31 -30.10
C LEU A 583 -16.60 7.36 -30.83
N VAL A 584 -17.74 7.27 -30.14
CA VAL A 584 -19.06 7.37 -30.77
C VAL A 584 -19.26 8.75 -31.42
N GLN A 585 -18.86 9.83 -30.76
CA GLN A 585 -18.90 11.19 -31.31
C GLN A 585 -17.96 11.40 -32.49
N CYS A 586 -16.76 10.84 -32.43
CA CYS A 586 -15.80 10.93 -33.53
C CYS A 586 -16.31 10.20 -34.78
N ILE A 587 -16.95 9.03 -34.62
CA ILE A 587 -17.57 8.28 -35.71
C ILE A 587 -18.68 9.10 -36.39
N GLU A 588 -19.48 9.82 -35.60
CA GLU A 588 -20.53 10.71 -36.09
C GLU A 588 -19.99 11.87 -36.92
N ILE A 589 -18.93 12.52 -36.42
CA ILE A 589 -18.26 13.63 -37.12
C ILE A 589 -17.57 13.13 -38.40
N TYR A 590 -17.05 11.91 -38.40
CA TYR A 590 -16.34 11.32 -39.54
C TYR A 590 -17.28 10.79 -40.64
N GLU A 591 -18.47 10.29 -40.28
CA GLU A 591 -19.53 9.89 -41.23
C GLU A 591 -20.07 11.11 -42.02
N GLU A 592 -20.10 12.29 -41.40
CA GLU A 592 -20.52 13.53 -42.07
C GLU A 592 -19.46 14.11 -43.02
N ALA A 593 -18.17 13.82 -42.80
CA ALA A 593 -17.05 14.43 -43.52
C ALA A 593 -16.50 13.60 -44.71
N ALA A 594 -16.75 12.29 -44.77
CA ALA A 594 -16.06 11.39 -45.69
C ALA A 594 -16.77 11.18 -47.04
N THR A 595 -16.48 12.04 -48.03
CA THR A 595 -16.59 11.66 -49.46
C THR A 595 -15.23 11.73 -50.16
N GLY A 596 -14.61 10.56 -50.31
CA GLY A 596 -13.68 10.25 -51.40
C GLY A 596 -12.25 10.79 -51.32
N ARG A 597 -11.46 10.44 -50.31
CA ARG A 597 -10.02 10.77 -50.32
C ARG A 597 -9.07 9.64 -49.91
N LYS A 598 -7.83 9.82 -50.38
CA LYS A 598 -6.66 8.93 -50.39
C LYS A 598 -6.12 8.59 -48.99
N GLU A 599 -6.38 9.45 -48.00
CA GLU A 599 -6.02 9.21 -46.60
C GLU A 599 -6.79 8.00 -46.00
N TYR A 600 -7.95 7.64 -46.58
CA TYR A 600 -8.68 6.40 -46.24
C TYR A 600 -7.89 5.14 -46.57
N ASP A 601 -7.23 5.12 -47.73
CA ASP A 601 -6.45 3.96 -48.18
C ASP A 601 -5.12 3.83 -47.40
N GLU A 602 -4.54 4.96 -46.96
CA GLU A 602 -3.34 4.98 -46.14
C GLU A 602 -3.59 4.45 -44.72
N LEU A 603 -4.69 4.88 -44.07
CA LEU A 603 -5.09 4.37 -42.75
C LEU A 603 -5.46 2.88 -42.78
N ARG A 604 -6.12 2.43 -43.85
CA ARG A 604 -6.42 1.01 -44.07
C ARG A 604 -5.14 0.18 -44.22
N ASN A 605 -4.13 0.69 -44.91
CA ASN A 605 -2.85 0.01 -45.09
C ASN A 605 -2.04 -0.02 -43.79
N GLU A 606 -2.03 1.05 -43.00
CA GLU A 606 -1.38 1.07 -41.69
C GLU A 606 -1.98 0.05 -40.71
N LEU A 607 -3.31 -0.04 -40.65
CA LEU A 607 -4.01 -1.03 -39.82
C LEU A 607 -3.76 -2.48 -40.29
N GLY A 608 -3.63 -2.69 -41.61
CA GLY A 608 -3.25 -3.99 -42.18
C GLY A 608 -1.83 -4.43 -41.84
N ASN A 609 -0.89 -3.49 -41.73
CA ASN A 609 0.50 -3.77 -41.37
C ASN A 609 0.64 -4.13 -39.89
N ILE A 610 -0.03 -3.39 -38.99
CA ILE A 610 -0.08 -3.70 -37.54
C ILE A 610 -0.61 -5.12 -37.30
N PHE A 611 -1.55 -5.59 -38.13
CA PHE A 611 -2.10 -6.94 -38.04
C PHE A 611 -1.12 -8.04 -38.48
N ASN A 612 -0.30 -7.79 -39.50
CA ASN A 612 0.73 -8.72 -39.93
C ASN A 612 1.85 -8.88 -38.89
N ASP A 613 2.19 -7.80 -38.17
CA ASP A 613 3.19 -7.83 -37.10
C ASP A 613 2.72 -8.65 -35.89
N LEU A 614 1.42 -8.59 -35.57
CA LEU A 614 0.82 -9.40 -34.50
C LEU A 614 0.78 -10.90 -34.80
N ARG A 615 0.87 -11.30 -36.08
CA ARG A 615 0.81 -12.70 -36.52
C ARG A 615 2.07 -13.50 -36.20
N VAL A 616 3.20 -12.84 -35.94
CA VAL A 616 4.50 -13.48 -35.65
C VAL A 616 4.50 -14.16 -34.27
N TYR A 617 3.63 -13.75 -33.35
CA TYR A 617 3.53 -14.30 -32.00
C TYR A 617 2.72 -15.62 -31.91
N TYR A 618 2.34 -16.19 -33.05
CA TYR A 618 1.42 -17.34 -33.14
C TYR A 618 2.09 -18.71 -33.34
N THR A 619 3.41 -18.82 -33.28
CA THR A 619 4.11 -20.11 -33.44
C THR A 619 4.22 -20.88 -32.10
N PRO A 620 3.82 -22.17 -32.03
CA PRO A 620 3.48 -22.83 -30.78
C PRO A 620 4.72 -23.40 -30.07
N SER A 621 5.15 -22.78 -28.97
CA SER A 621 6.05 -23.41 -27.99
C SER A 621 6.03 -22.73 -26.60
N ALA A 622 4.89 -22.75 -25.90
CA ALA A 622 4.85 -22.51 -24.45
C ALA A 622 3.52 -23.00 -23.82
N SER A 623 3.63 -23.74 -22.71
CA SER A 623 2.64 -24.11 -21.67
C SER A 623 1.12 -24.15 -22.03
N PRO A 624 0.42 -25.29 -21.79
CA PRO A 624 -1.02 -25.47 -22.07
C PRO A 624 -1.98 -24.42 -21.44
N ALA A 625 -1.59 -23.79 -20.33
CA ALA A 625 -2.40 -22.75 -19.67
C ALA A 625 -2.26 -21.36 -20.31
N MET A 626 -1.14 -21.07 -20.97
CA MET A 626 -0.94 -19.85 -21.77
C MET A 626 -1.62 -19.99 -23.13
N THR A 627 -1.58 -21.19 -23.74
CA THR A 627 -2.24 -21.49 -25.02
C THR A 627 -3.75 -21.26 -24.96
N ALA A 628 -4.43 -21.66 -23.87
CA ALA A 628 -5.88 -21.50 -23.76
C ALA A 628 -6.35 -20.04 -23.62
N SER A 629 -5.54 -19.19 -22.97
CA SER A 629 -5.85 -17.76 -22.79
C SER A 629 -5.49 -16.93 -24.02
N ILE A 630 -4.37 -17.26 -24.69
CA ILE A 630 -3.97 -16.66 -25.97
C ILE A 630 -4.91 -17.13 -27.10
N GLU A 631 -5.34 -18.39 -27.14
CA GLU A 631 -6.37 -18.87 -28.06
C GLU A 631 -7.71 -18.16 -27.86
N ASN A 632 -8.10 -17.84 -26.62
CA ASN A 632 -9.36 -17.14 -26.36
C ASN A 632 -9.30 -15.66 -26.75
N LEU A 633 -8.19 -14.98 -26.46
CA LEU A 633 -7.96 -13.59 -26.86
C LEU A 633 -7.85 -13.49 -28.38
N CYS A 634 -7.12 -14.40 -29.01
CA CYS A 634 -6.95 -14.40 -30.45
C CYS A 634 -8.18 -14.94 -31.19
N ARG A 635 -8.99 -15.86 -30.64
CA ARG A 635 -10.33 -16.19 -31.20
C ARG A 635 -11.24 -14.97 -31.20
N ARG A 636 -11.21 -14.14 -30.16
CA ARG A 636 -12.03 -12.92 -30.07
C ARG A 636 -11.58 -11.84 -31.06
N VAL A 637 -10.28 -11.73 -31.33
CA VAL A 637 -9.72 -10.83 -32.35
C VAL A 637 -9.91 -11.38 -33.76
N LEU A 638 -9.81 -12.70 -33.97
CA LEU A 638 -10.07 -13.39 -35.25
C LEU A 638 -11.57 -13.37 -35.61
N LEU A 639 -12.48 -13.41 -34.64
CA LEU A 639 -13.94 -13.23 -34.86
C LEU A 639 -14.28 -11.78 -35.27
N PHE A 640 -13.43 -10.82 -34.91
CA PHE A 640 -13.58 -9.41 -35.25
C PHE A 640 -12.98 -9.06 -36.62
N LEU A 641 -12.08 -9.91 -37.17
CA LEU A 641 -11.29 -9.58 -38.36
C LEU A 641 -11.32 -10.64 -39.48
N SER A 642 -12.14 -11.69 -39.39
CA SER A 642 -12.36 -12.53 -40.57
C SER A 642 -13.28 -11.81 -41.56
N ILE A 643 -12.70 -11.23 -42.61
CA ILE A 643 -13.08 -11.37 -44.03
C ILE A 643 -12.16 -10.45 -44.86
N HIS A 644 -11.36 -11.05 -45.74
CA HIS A 644 -10.87 -10.38 -46.94
C HIS A 644 -11.17 -11.24 -48.18
N GLN A 645 -11.47 -10.51 -49.27
CA GLN A 645 -11.89 -10.88 -50.64
C GLN A 645 -13.43 -10.84 -50.84
N GLU A 646 -14.03 -10.01 -51.69
CA GLU A 646 -13.53 -9.35 -52.90
C GLU A 646 -13.96 -7.88 -53.07
N LEU A 647 -12.98 -7.07 -53.47
CA LEU A 647 -13.13 -5.81 -54.20
C LEU A 647 -13.39 -6.14 -55.67
N GLY A 648 -14.66 -6.22 -56.08
CA GLY A 648 -15.04 -6.40 -57.49
C GLY A 648 -16.13 -5.46 -58.00
N HIS A 649 -16.97 -4.87 -57.13
CA HIS A 649 -18.25 -4.31 -57.61
C HIS A 649 -18.46 -2.79 -57.48
N VAL A 650 -17.60 -2.05 -56.76
CA VAL A 650 -17.87 -0.62 -56.50
C VAL A 650 -17.14 0.34 -57.47
N GLN A 651 -16.28 -0.15 -58.36
CA GLN A 651 -15.68 0.69 -59.42
C GLN A 651 -16.64 1.06 -60.58
N ARG A 652 -17.94 0.72 -60.52
CA ARG A 652 -18.88 1.01 -61.62
C ARG A 652 -20.04 1.96 -61.34
N VAL A 653 -20.23 2.51 -60.14
CA VAL A 653 -21.42 3.35 -59.87
C VAL A 653 -21.15 4.81 -59.47
N HIS A 654 -19.96 5.21 -59.01
CA HIS A 654 -19.72 6.63 -58.69
C HIS A 654 -18.86 7.42 -59.69
N ALA A 655 -19.01 7.09 -60.98
CA ALA A 655 -18.63 7.98 -62.08
C ALA A 655 -19.65 9.11 -62.34
N SER A 656 -20.55 9.45 -61.41
CA SER A 656 -21.42 10.61 -61.62
C SER A 656 -21.86 11.30 -60.33
N ARG A 657 -21.76 12.64 -60.38
CA ARG A 657 -22.35 13.70 -59.51
C ARG A 657 -21.44 14.36 -58.47
N LYS A 658 -20.68 15.34 -58.98
CA LYS A 658 -20.66 16.80 -58.67
C LYS A 658 -21.18 17.32 -57.29
N GLN A 659 -20.37 18.27 -56.76
CA GLN A 659 -20.65 19.42 -55.86
C GLN A 659 -20.62 19.14 -54.33
N ARG A 660 -19.96 19.92 -53.44
CA ARG A 660 -19.59 21.36 -53.34
C ARG A 660 -18.36 21.55 -52.39
N PRO A 661 -17.75 22.76 -52.29
CA PRO A 661 -16.56 23.03 -51.46
C PRO A 661 -16.94 23.43 -50.02
N PHE A 662 -16.18 22.98 -49.02
CA PHE A 662 -16.26 23.44 -47.64
C PHE A 662 -15.15 24.46 -47.33
N ALA A 663 -15.42 25.37 -46.38
CA ALA A 663 -14.55 26.46 -45.97
C ALA A 663 -13.41 25.95 -45.05
N SER A 664 -12.35 26.75 -44.91
CA SER A 664 -11.10 26.37 -44.21
C SER A 664 -11.24 25.95 -42.74
N GLY A 665 -12.40 26.15 -42.09
CA GLY A 665 -12.63 25.78 -40.69
C GLY A 665 -12.92 24.29 -40.45
N ASP A 666 -13.48 23.58 -41.42
CA ASP A 666 -13.86 22.16 -41.24
C ASP A 666 -12.67 21.19 -41.36
N VAL A 667 -11.60 21.61 -42.04
CA VAL A 667 -10.37 20.80 -42.22
C VAL A 667 -9.57 20.70 -40.92
N ASP A 668 -9.51 21.79 -40.15
CA ASP A 668 -8.82 21.84 -38.86
C ASP A 668 -9.57 21.04 -37.78
N GLU A 669 -10.90 20.98 -37.85
CA GLU A 669 -11.72 20.21 -36.91
C GLU A 669 -11.63 18.70 -37.15
N ILE A 670 -11.54 18.29 -38.43
CA ILE A 670 -11.30 16.89 -38.84
C ILE A 670 -9.87 16.46 -38.49
N LEU A 671 -8.86 17.32 -38.72
CA LEU A 671 -7.48 17.05 -38.29
C LEU A 671 -7.34 16.98 -36.77
N ALA A 672 -8.01 17.86 -36.03
CA ALA A 672 -8.07 17.80 -34.57
C ALA A 672 -8.77 16.53 -34.06
N CYS A 673 -9.81 16.06 -34.76
CA CYS A 673 -10.46 14.77 -34.48
C CYS A 673 -9.50 13.60 -34.74
N TYR A 674 -8.79 13.60 -35.86
CA TYR A 674 -7.78 12.60 -36.21
C TYR A 674 -6.61 12.56 -35.21
N HIS A 675 -6.09 13.71 -34.78
CA HIS A 675 -5.03 13.81 -33.77
C HIS A 675 -5.51 13.35 -32.38
N ARG A 676 -6.77 13.63 -32.01
CA ARG A 676 -7.38 13.10 -30.78
C ARG A 676 -7.52 11.58 -30.83
N ILE A 677 -8.09 11.01 -31.90
CA ILE A 677 -8.23 9.55 -32.07
C ILE A 677 -6.86 8.87 -32.05
N ARG A 678 -5.86 9.44 -32.72
CA ARG A 678 -4.48 8.93 -32.70
C ARG A 678 -3.87 8.99 -31.30
N GLY A 679 -4.06 10.08 -30.56
CA GLY A 679 -3.62 10.22 -29.18
C GLY A 679 -4.33 9.25 -28.22
N HIS A 680 -5.63 9.01 -28.41
CA HIS A 680 -6.39 8.03 -27.62
C HIS A 680 -6.03 6.59 -27.96
N LEU A 681 -5.78 6.26 -29.23
CA LEU A 681 -5.27 4.95 -29.64
C LEU A 681 -3.85 4.72 -29.13
N GLN A 682 -2.98 5.74 -29.18
CA GLN A 682 -1.65 5.66 -28.57
C GLN A 682 -1.73 5.48 -27.06
N ARG A 683 -2.61 6.20 -26.34
CA ARG A 683 -2.86 6.00 -24.91
C ARG A 683 -3.50 4.65 -24.60
N LEU A 684 -4.37 4.12 -25.47
CA LEU A 684 -4.98 2.80 -25.31
C LEU A 684 -3.95 1.70 -25.54
N THR A 685 -3.07 1.84 -26.53
CA THR A 685 -1.94 0.93 -26.76
C THR A 685 -0.93 1.03 -25.61
N LEU A 686 -0.66 2.23 -25.09
CA LEU A 686 0.20 2.44 -23.91
C LEU A 686 -0.42 1.82 -22.64
N ASN A 687 -1.73 2.00 -22.42
CA ASN A 687 -2.47 1.50 -21.28
C ASN A 687 -2.75 0.00 -21.36
N ALA A 688 -3.01 -0.56 -22.55
CA ALA A 688 -3.16 -1.99 -22.78
C ALA A 688 -1.82 -2.71 -22.68
N ASN A 689 -0.74 -2.10 -23.17
CA ASN A 689 0.61 -2.56 -22.89
C ASN A 689 0.89 -2.46 -21.39
N MET A 690 0.65 -1.33 -20.72
CA MET A 690 0.85 -1.20 -19.28
C MET A 690 0.00 -2.17 -18.45
N ALA A 691 -1.23 -2.51 -18.86
CA ALA A 691 -2.09 -3.47 -18.16
C ALA A 691 -1.66 -4.91 -18.41
N MET A 692 -1.28 -5.27 -19.64
CA MET A 692 -0.64 -6.55 -19.96
C MET A 692 0.70 -6.71 -19.24
N TRP A 693 1.46 -5.62 -19.10
CA TRP A 693 2.76 -5.60 -18.41
C TRP A 693 2.61 -5.51 -16.89
N LYS A 694 1.52 -4.95 -16.35
CA LYS A 694 1.20 -4.99 -14.92
C LYS A 694 0.79 -6.39 -14.49
N ILE A 695 0.04 -7.11 -15.33
CA ILE A 695 -0.28 -8.53 -15.15
C ILE A 695 0.98 -9.40 -15.35
N ALA A 696 1.88 -9.05 -16.28
CA ALA A 696 3.18 -9.69 -16.42
C ALA A 696 4.15 -9.34 -15.27
N GLU A 697 4.08 -8.13 -14.68
CA GLU A 697 4.83 -7.70 -13.48
C GLU A 697 4.32 -8.41 -12.22
N GLU A 698 3.01 -8.62 -12.10
CA GLU A 698 2.39 -9.39 -11.01
C GLU A 698 2.76 -10.88 -11.09
N GLN A 699 2.99 -11.43 -12.30
CA GLN A 699 3.54 -12.79 -12.48
C GLN A 699 5.07 -12.87 -12.45
N ALA A 700 5.79 -11.79 -12.77
CA ALA A 700 7.26 -11.69 -12.70
C ALA A 700 7.79 -11.23 -11.33
N ALA A 701 6.91 -11.01 -10.35
CA ALA A 701 7.24 -10.74 -8.95
C ALA A 701 8.00 -11.89 -8.25
N ALA A 702 8.24 -13.01 -8.93
CA ALA A 702 9.18 -14.05 -8.55
C ALA A 702 10.52 -13.91 -9.32
N GLY A 703 11.38 -12.98 -8.90
CA GLY A 703 12.85 -13.11 -9.06
C GLY A 703 13.59 -12.34 -10.17
N ASN A 704 12.95 -11.86 -11.25
CA ASN A 704 13.69 -11.31 -12.40
C ASN A 704 13.84 -9.76 -12.46
N SER A 705 12.97 -8.96 -11.82
CA SER A 705 13.11 -7.49 -11.88
C SER A 705 14.32 -6.96 -11.09
N TYR A 706 14.67 -7.61 -9.98
CA TYR A 706 15.87 -7.27 -9.18
C TYR A 706 17.17 -7.49 -9.96
N ARG A 707 17.23 -8.52 -10.80
CA ARG A 707 18.41 -8.80 -11.66
C ARG A 707 18.55 -7.79 -12.79
N MET A 708 17.45 -7.27 -13.33
CA MET A 708 17.47 -6.29 -14.41
C MET A 708 17.87 -4.89 -13.90
N SER A 709 17.28 -4.44 -12.78
CA SER A 709 17.66 -3.17 -12.15
C SER A 709 19.14 -3.16 -11.74
N SER A 710 19.60 -4.24 -11.10
CA SER A 710 21.00 -4.34 -10.64
C SER A 710 22.04 -4.37 -11.78
N ARG A 711 21.65 -4.69 -13.02
CA ARG A 711 22.52 -4.59 -14.19
C ARG A 711 22.62 -3.17 -14.71
N LEU A 712 21.51 -2.45 -14.80
CA LEU A 712 21.50 -1.05 -15.25
C LEU A 712 22.22 -0.13 -14.25
N ASP A 713 22.14 -0.43 -12.96
CA ASP A 713 22.84 0.32 -11.92
C ASP A 713 24.38 0.24 -12.08
N ARG A 714 24.91 -0.75 -12.82
CA ARG A 714 26.36 -0.84 -13.14
C ARG A 714 26.84 0.27 -14.05
N LEU A 715 25.95 0.88 -14.85
CA LEU A 715 26.30 2.02 -15.71
C LEU A 715 26.80 3.23 -14.91
N SER A 716 26.59 3.26 -13.59
CA SER A 716 26.99 4.36 -12.68
C SER A 716 26.59 5.74 -13.23
N PRO A 717 25.29 5.95 -13.57
CA PRO A 717 24.86 7.17 -14.24
C PRO A 717 24.98 8.41 -13.34
N SER A 718 25.29 9.57 -13.93
CA SER A 718 25.25 10.86 -13.26
C SER A 718 23.81 11.39 -13.22
N LEU A 719 23.05 10.99 -12.19
CA LEU A 719 21.66 11.43 -12.05
C LEU A 719 21.51 12.95 -11.82
N SER A 720 22.53 13.60 -11.27
CA SER A 720 22.58 15.05 -11.08
C SER A 720 22.76 15.83 -12.39
N ALA A 721 23.20 15.17 -13.47
CA ALA A 721 23.28 15.79 -14.80
C ALA A 721 21.93 15.88 -15.52
N ARG A 722 20.85 15.26 -15.00
CA ARG A 722 19.51 15.40 -15.58
C ARG A 722 19.00 16.83 -15.47
N TYR A 723 18.23 17.27 -16.47
CA TYR A 723 17.72 18.65 -16.51
C TYR A 723 16.86 19.00 -15.26
N ASN A 724 16.03 18.05 -14.81
CA ASN A 724 15.14 18.18 -13.65
C ASN A 724 15.69 17.49 -12.38
N SER A 725 17.01 17.42 -12.22
CA SER A 725 17.61 16.88 -11.00
C SER A 725 17.37 17.81 -9.80
N ALA A 726 17.42 17.27 -8.58
CA ALA A 726 17.30 18.08 -7.36
C ALA A 726 18.38 19.18 -7.29
N GLN A 727 19.58 18.89 -7.81
CA GLN A 727 20.70 19.83 -7.88
C GLN A 727 20.53 20.92 -8.97
N ALA A 728 19.54 20.80 -9.86
CA ALA A 728 19.26 21.84 -10.85
C ALA A 728 18.86 23.17 -10.19
N LEU A 729 18.16 23.12 -9.04
CA LEU A 729 17.79 24.29 -8.24
C LEU A 729 19.03 24.98 -7.63
N ASP A 730 19.95 24.19 -7.07
CA ASP A 730 21.19 24.70 -6.46
C ASP A 730 22.13 25.35 -7.51
N LEU A 731 22.05 24.89 -8.76
CA LEU A 731 22.79 25.44 -9.90
C LEU A 731 22.07 26.62 -10.58
N ASN A 732 20.95 27.09 -10.05
CA ASN A 732 20.09 28.14 -10.63
C ASN A 732 19.71 27.88 -12.10
N ARG A 733 19.47 26.61 -12.46
CA ARG A 733 18.95 26.24 -13.78
C ARG A 733 17.44 26.41 -13.77
N GLY A 734 16.90 26.94 -14.86
CA GLY A 734 15.46 27.18 -14.98
C GLY A 734 15.07 27.56 -16.39
N GLU A 735 13.76 27.68 -16.61
CA GLU A 735 13.17 28.07 -17.87
C GLU A 735 13.46 29.53 -18.23
N CYS A 736 13.39 29.84 -19.51
CA CYS A 736 13.33 31.21 -20.00
C CYS A 736 12.09 31.90 -19.42
N ASP A 737 12.20 33.19 -19.09
CA ASP A 737 11.00 33.98 -18.78
C ASP A 737 10.04 33.92 -19.99
N PRO A 738 8.72 33.75 -19.78
CA PRO A 738 7.74 33.52 -20.86
C PRO A 738 7.77 34.55 -22.01
N SER A 739 8.31 35.74 -21.76
CA SER A 739 8.41 36.82 -22.76
C SER A 739 9.71 36.79 -23.58
N THR A 740 10.69 35.96 -23.22
CA THR A 740 12.07 35.99 -23.74
C THR A 740 12.39 34.77 -24.60
N ARG A 741 13.32 34.91 -25.55
CA ARG A 741 13.84 33.80 -26.41
C ARG A 741 12.80 33.00 -27.22
N ARG A 742 11.58 33.54 -27.38
CA ARG A 742 10.46 32.92 -28.11
C ARG A 742 10.83 32.47 -29.52
N GLU A 743 11.45 33.34 -30.33
CA GLU A 743 11.87 32.99 -31.70
C GLU A 743 12.81 31.78 -31.76
N VAL A 744 13.72 31.65 -30.78
CA VAL A 744 14.68 30.53 -30.74
C VAL A 744 13.97 29.24 -30.34
N LEU A 745 13.07 29.29 -29.37
CA LEU A 745 12.29 28.13 -28.92
C LEU A 745 11.31 27.67 -30.00
N GLU A 746 10.67 28.59 -30.72
CA GLU A 746 9.82 28.31 -31.88
C GLU A 746 10.60 27.60 -32.98
N HIS A 747 11.78 28.12 -33.36
CA HIS A 747 12.63 27.45 -34.35
C HIS A 747 13.08 26.05 -33.92
N ILE A 748 13.36 25.83 -32.63
CA ILE A 748 13.69 24.49 -32.11
C ILE A 748 12.47 23.57 -32.22
N GLY A 749 11.28 24.05 -31.86
CA GLY A 749 10.03 23.29 -32.02
C GLY A 749 9.75 22.92 -33.47
N GLU A 750 9.93 23.85 -34.41
CA GLU A 750 9.80 23.58 -35.85
C GLU A 750 10.81 22.52 -36.33
N TRP A 751 12.05 22.60 -35.85
CA TRP A 751 13.09 21.62 -36.16
C TRP A 751 12.72 20.20 -35.66
N VAL A 752 12.18 20.09 -34.44
CA VAL A 752 11.79 18.81 -33.82
C VAL A 752 10.77 18.03 -34.65
N HIS A 753 9.88 18.74 -35.35
CA HIS A 753 8.81 18.14 -36.15
C HIS A 753 9.14 18.03 -37.65
N ASN A 754 10.28 18.55 -38.09
CA ASN A 754 10.68 18.53 -39.50
C ASN A 754 11.54 17.30 -39.81
N THR A 755 10.92 16.26 -40.39
CA THR A 755 11.59 15.01 -40.78
C THR A 755 12.62 15.18 -41.93
N GLN A 756 12.67 16.34 -42.58
CA GLN A 756 13.69 16.68 -43.58
C GLN A 756 14.85 17.52 -42.99
N ALA A 757 14.74 17.97 -41.74
CA ALA A 757 15.84 18.66 -41.07
C ALA A 757 16.93 17.67 -40.65
N GLY A 758 18.17 18.16 -40.49
CA GLY A 758 19.28 17.33 -40.01
C GLY A 758 19.03 16.77 -38.60
N SER A 759 19.62 15.62 -38.29
CA SER A 759 19.47 14.89 -37.01
C SER A 759 20.07 15.60 -35.79
N THR A 760 20.78 16.72 -35.97
CA THR A 760 21.39 17.47 -34.88
C THR A 760 21.10 18.96 -35.00
N TYR A 761 20.58 19.54 -33.93
CA TYR A 761 20.47 21.00 -33.76
C TYR A 761 21.64 21.51 -32.92
N TRP A 762 22.48 22.38 -33.48
CA TRP A 762 23.64 22.93 -32.79
C TRP A 762 23.39 24.37 -32.31
N LEU A 763 23.16 24.53 -31.01
CA LEU A 763 22.98 25.85 -30.38
C LEU A 763 24.34 26.42 -29.93
N ASN A 764 24.77 27.54 -30.52
CA ASN A 764 25.99 28.25 -30.13
C ASN A 764 25.74 29.73 -29.81
N GLY A 765 26.68 30.38 -29.12
CA GLY A 765 26.58 31.80 -28.76
C GLY A 765 27.57 32.20 -27.67
N MET A 766 27.77 33.51 -27.49
CA MET A 766 28.69 34.05 -26.47
C MET A 766 28.36 33.57 -25.05
N ALA A 767 29.34 33.59 -24.14
CA ALA A 767 29.10 33.28 -22.74
C ALA A 767 28.03 34.24 -22.15
N GLY A 768 27.14 33.72 -21.31
CA GLY A 768 26.08 34.52 -20.67
C GLY A 768 24.84 34.82 -21.53
N THR A 769 24.72 34.28 -22.75
CA THR A 769 23.54 34.53 -23.62
C THR A 769 22.27 33.76 -23.24
N GLY A 770 22.34 32.88 -22.23
CA GLY A 770 21.21 32.06 -21.77
C GLY A 770 21.06 30.69 -22.45
N LYS A 771 22.14 30.12 -23.01
CA LYS A 771 22.10 28.81 -23.69
C LYS A 771 21.56 27.68 -22.81
N THR A 772 22.09 27.54 -21.59
CA THR A 772 21.61 26.55 -20.61
C THR A 772 20.13 26.75 -20.27
N THR A 773 19.67 28.00 -20.17
CA THR A 773 18.26 28.34 -19.95
C THR A 773 17.38 27.95 -21.16
N ILE A 774 17.87 28.16 -22.39
CA ILE A 774 17.19 27.73 -23.62
C ILE A 774 17.13 26.19 -23.69
N ALA A 775 18.23 25.50 -23.37
CA ALA A 775 18.28 24.04 -23.32
C ALA A 775 17.32 23.48 -22.25
N TYR A 776 17.24 24.12 -21.09
CA TYR A 776 16.31 23.75 -20.02
C TYR A 776 14.85 23.91 -20.48
N SER A 777 14.48 25.05 -21.05
CA SER A 777 13.15 25.27 -21.62
C SER A 777 12.82 24.27 -22.73
N THR A 778 13.81 23.92 -23.56
CA THR A 778 13.65 22.90 -24.60
C THR A 778 13.35 21.53 -24.00
N CYS A 779 14.05 21.13 -22.93
CA CYS A 779 13.73 19.90 -22.20
C CYS A 779 12.31 19.92 -21.63
N VAL A 780 11.87 21.04 -21.03
CA VAL A 780 10.50 21.16 -20.48
C VAL A 780 9.45 20.99 -21.59
N MET A 781 9.65 21.64 -22.74
CA MET A 781 8.78 21.50 -23.92
C MET A 781 8.74 20.04 -24.41
N LEU A 782 9.90 19.42 -24.62
CA LEU A 782 10.00 18.05 -25.12
C LEU A 782 9.46 17.01 -24.13
N ASP A 783 9.62 17.22 -22.82
CA ASP A 783 9.11 16.32 -21.79
C ASP A 783 7.57 16.42 -21.68
N ALA A 784 7.01 17.62 -21.85
CA ALA A 784 5.55 17.82 -21.92
C ALA A 784 4.92 17.06 -23.09
N ASP A 785 5.62 16.99 -24.23
CA ASP A 785 5.17 16.27 -25.43
C ASP A 785 5.59 14.78 -25.45
N GLN A 786 6.22 14.27 -24.37
CA GLN A 786 6.75 12.90 -24.27
C GLN A 786 7.79 12.54 -25.35
N GLN A 787 8.53 13.54 -25.83
CA GLN A 787 9.57 13.40 -26.84
C GLN A 787 10.99 13.40 -26.24
N LEU A 788 11.18 13.88 -25.01
CA LEU A 788 12.48 13.86 -24.34
C LEU A 788 12.81 12.46 -23.80
N VAL A 789 13.83 11.79 -24.35
CA VAL A 789 14.25 10.46 -23.88
C VAL A 789 15.44 10.47 -22.95
N ALA A 790 16.30 11.48 -23.05
CA ALA A 790 17.43 11.64 -22.15
C ALA A 790 17.95 13.09 -22.16
N SER A 791 18.55 13.50 -21.04
CA SER A 791 19.22 14.79 -20.94
C SER A 791 20.54 14.70 -20.17
N PHE A 792 21.52 15.52 -20.52
CA PHE A 792 22.77 15.66 -19.77
C PHE A 792 23.24 17.11 -19.76
N PHE A 793 23.27 17.74 -18.58
CA PHE A 793 23.66 19.12 -18.37
C PHE A 793 25.00 19.17 -17.64
N CYS A 794 26.05 19.50 -18.37
CA CYS A 794 27.39 19.58 -17.81
C CYS A 794 27.49 20.75 -16.80
N SER A 795 28.34 20.61 -15.79
CA SER A 795 28.59 21.65 -14.79
C SER A 795 29.99 21.53 -14.20
N ARG A 796 30.73 22.63 -14.15
CA ARG A 796 32.02 22.67 -13.43
C ARG A 796 31.89 22.49 -11.91
N GLN A 797 30.70 22.81 -11.38
CA GLN A 797 30.44 22.79 -9.93
C GLN A 797 30.22 21.38 -9.39
N LEU A 798 29.83 20.42 -10.24
CA LEU A 798 29.58 19.03 -9.86
C LEU A 798 30.59 18.09 -10.54
N PRO A 799 31.44 17.37 -9.77
CA PRO A 799 32.47 16.49 -10.33
C PRO A 799 31.95 15.46 -11.35
N GLU A 800 30.79 14.89 -11.11
CA GLU A 800 30.14 13.91 -11.98
C GLU A 800 29.57 14.52 -13.28
N CYS A 801 29.18 15.80 -13.26
CA CYS A 801 28.62 16.48 -14.43
C CYS A 801 29.70 17.04 -15.38
N ARG A 802 30.97 17.06 -14.98
CA ARG A 802 32.10 17.48 -15.84
C ARG A 802 32.93 16.29 -16.37
N ASN A 803 32.56 15.07 -16.02
CA ASN A 803 33.22 13.84 -16.47
C ASN A 803 32.62 13.33 -17.79
N THR A 804 33.39 13.43 -18.87
CA THR A 804 32.96 13.00 -20.22
C THR A 804 32.60 11.52 -20.30
N ASN A 805 33.22 10.66 -19.49
CA ASN A 805 33.01 9.21 -19.53
C ASN A 805 31.64 8.79 -18.98
N LEU A 806 30.94 9.70 -18.28
CA LEU A 806 29.62 9.43 -17.72
C LEU A 806 28.48 9.87 -18.65
N ILE A 807 28.75 10.64 -19.71
CA ILE A 807 27.71 11.19 -20.59
C ILE A 807 26.91 10.05 -21.24
N ILE A 808 27.58 9.18 -22.00
CA ILE A 808 26.90 8.10 -22.74
C ILE A 808 26.23 7.07 -21.80
N PRO A 809 26.87 6.57 -20.73
CA PRO A 809 26.20 5.68 -19.77
C PRO A 809 24.96 6.30 -19.14
N THR A 810 24.98 7.61 -18.85
CA THR A 810 23.84 8.34 -18.28
C THR A 810 22.71 8.51 -19.29
N LEU A 811 23.02 8.72 -20.57
CA LEU A 811 22.03 8.74 -21.64
C LEU A 811 21.41 7.36 -21.85
N ALA A 812 22.22 6.30 -21.93
CA ALA A 812 21.75 4.92 -22.09
C ALA A 812 20.83 4.50 -20.94
N TYR A 813 21.20 4.85 -19.71
CA TYR A 813 20.36 4.61 -18.52
C TYR A 813 19.01 5.31 -18.64
N GLN A 814 18.97 6.57 -19.08
CA GLN A 814 17.72 7.32 -19.24
C GLN A 814 16.83 6.76 -20.35
N ILE A 815 17.41 6.41 -21.51
CA ILE A 815 16.67 5.78 -22.62
C ILE A 815 16.11 4.41 -22.18
N ALA A 816 16.86 3.63 -21.39
CA ALA A 816 16.40 2.37 -20.82
C ALA A 816 15.27 2.53 -19.80
N ARG A 817 15.18 3.68 -19.12
CA ARG A 817 14.02 4.00 -18.29
C ARG A 817 12.82 4.48 -19.10
N PHE A 818 13.07 5.07 -20.27
CA PHE A 818 12.03 5.50 -21.20
C PHE A 818 11.44 4.32 -22.00
N SER A 819 12.25 3.36 -22.44
CA SER A 819 11.85 2.25 -23.31
C SER A 819 12.25 0.88 -22.74
N ARG A 820 11.24 0.05 -22.41
CA ARG A 820 11.45 -1.35 -21.94
C ARG A 820 12.07 -2.27 -23.02
N PRO A 821 11.70 -2.17 -24.32
CA PRO A 821 12.43 -2.88 -25.37
C PRO A 821 13.93 -2.54 -25.36
N PHE A 822 14.25 -1.24 -25.31
CA PHE A 822 15.62 -0.77 -25.24
C PHE A 822 16.32 -1.26 -23.97
N GLN A 823 15.64 -1.21 -22.83
CA GLN A 823 16.14 -1.74 -21.55
C GLN A 823 16.55 -3.22 -21.64
N SER A 824 15.72 -4.03 -22.30
CA SER A 824 15.97 -5.47 -22.46
C SER A 824 17.14 -5.75 -23.41
N SER A 825 17.29 -4.94 -24.47
CA SER A 825 18.45 -5.01 -25.35
C SER A 825 19.73 -4.58 -24.64
N LEU A 826 19.73 -3.40 -24.00
CA LEU A 826 20.85 -2.88 -23.22
C LEU A 826 21.30 -3.85 -22.12
N SER A 827 20.35 -4.50 -21.44
CA SER A 827 20.69 -5.44 -20.37
C SER A 827 21.34 -6.73 -20.86
N ARG A 828 21.14 -7.10 -22.14
CA ARG A 828 21.90 -8.20 -22.78
C ARG A 828 23.31 -7.75 -23.15
N VAL A 829 23.48 -6.51 -23.60
CA VAL A 829 24.81 -5.93 -23.80
C VAL A 829 25.61 -5.96 -22.49
N LEU A 830 25.02 -5.49 -21.39
CA LEU A 830 25.64 -5.49 -20.06
C LEU A 830 25.82 -6.89 -19.44
N GLU A 831 25.15 -7.90 -19.98
CA GLU A 831 25.37 -9.30 -19.60
C GLU A 831 26.57 -9.90 -20.34
N GLN A 832 26.77 -9.51 -21.59
CA GLN A 832 27.92 -9.94 -22.40
C GLN A 832 29.20 -9.21 -22.01
N ASP A 833 29.12 -7.90 -21.80
CA ASP A 833 30.23 -7.06 -21.34
C ASP A 833 29.76 -6.13 -20.20
N PRO A 834 29.94 -6.57 -18.93
CA PRO A 834 29.58 -5.78 -17.76
C PRO A 834 30.30 -4.43 -17.64
N ASP A 835 31.49 -4.31 -18.20
CA ASP A 835 32.40 -3.17 -18.00
C ASP A 835 32.47 -2.26 -19.23
N VAL A 836 31.64 -2.49 -20.26
CA VAL A 836 31.58 -1.68 -21.49
C VAL A 836 31.40 -0.19 -21.23
N HIS A 837 30.74 0.18 -20.12
CA HIS A 837 30.55 1.57 -19.68
C HIS A 837 31.87 2.27 -19.27
N THR A 838 32.98 1.54 -19.11
CA THR A 838 34.33 2.08 -18.85
C THR A 838 35.17 2.25 -20.12
N SER A 839 34.65 1.81 -21.28
CA SER A 839 35.34 1.89 -22.57
C SER A 839 35.43 3.31 -23.13
N LEU A 840 36.14 3.47 -24.25
CA LEU A 840 36.22 4.76 -24.95
C LEU A 840 34.83 5.23 -25.44
N PRO A 841 34.54 6.55 -25.50
CA PRO A 841 33.21 7.08 -25.84
C PRO A 841 32.59 6.52 -27.14
N HIS A 842 33.37 6.31 -28.20
CA HIS A 842 32.84 5.73 -29.43
C HIS A 842 32.36 4.26 -29.25
N ILE A 843 33.05 3.48 -28.42
CA ILE A 843 32.65 2.11 -28.06
C ILE A 843 31.41 2.17 -27.16
N GLN A 844 31.40 3.04 -26.16
CA GLN A 844 30.23 3.24 -25.30
C GLN A 844 29.00 3.58 -26.14
N PHE A 845 29.12 4.49 -27.11
CA PHE A 845 27.98 4.91 -27.93
C PHE A 845 27.48 3.76 -28.82
N GLU A 846 28.39 3.05 -29.48
CA GLU A 846 28.04 1.94 -30.35
C GLU A 846 27.34 0.82 -29.57
N GLU A 847 27.92 0.40 -28.43
CA GLU A 847 27.42 -0.73 -27.65
C GLU A 847 26.20 -0.38 -26.80
N LEU A 848 26.17 0.79 -26.15
CA LEU A 848 25.13 1.15 -25.18
C LEU A 848 23.94 1.89 -25.81
N ILE A 849 24.11 2.52 -26.98
CA ILE A 849 23.07 3.34 -27.63
C ILE A 849 22.70 2.75 -28.99
N VAL A 850 23.65 2.66 -29.92
CA VAL A 850 23.38 2.33 -31.33
C VAL A 850 22.85 0.91 -31.48
N LYS A 851 23.59 -0.10 -30.98
CA LYS A 851 23.15 -1.50 -31.11
C LYS A 851 21.79 -1.76 -30.47
N PRO A 852 21.50 -1.28 -29.24
CA PRO A 852 20.18 -1.46 -28.68
C PRO A 852 19.08 -0.71 -29.43
N LEU A 853 19.35 0.51 -29.93
CA LEU A 853 18.39 1.26 -30.75
C LEU A 853 18.10 0.57 -32.09
N ILE A 854 19.11 0.02 -32.77
CA ILE A 854 18.92 -0.71 -34.03
C ILE A 854 18.04 -1.94 -33.80
N GLU A 855 18.27 -2.67 -32.69
CA GLU A 855 17.48 -3.85 -32.38
C GLU A 855 16.01 -3.52 -32.10
N VAL A 856 15.73 -2.36 -31.50
CA VAL A 856 14.37 -1.97 -31.09
C VAL A 856 13.73 -0.93 -31.99
N GLY A 857 14.38 -0.53 -33.08
CA GLY A 857 14.04 0.66 -33.87
C GLY A 857 12.60 0.69 -34.39
N ALA A 858 12.05 -0.47 -34.77
CA ALA A 858 10.65 -0.57 -35.20
C ALA A 858 9.61 -0.39 -34.08
N SER A 859 10.05 -0.43 -32.81
CA SER A 859 9.18 -0.34 -31.62
C SER A 859 9.21 1.02 -30.92
N LEU A 860 10.03 1.96 -31.40
CA LEU A 860 10.17 3.29 -30.81
C LEU A 860 9.31 4.33 -31.55
N PRO A 861 8.73 5.32 -30.85
CA PRO A 861 8.06 6.45 -31.48
C PRO A 861 8.98 7.22 -32.44
N THR A 862 8.39 7.86 -33.44
CA THR A 862 9.10 8.83 -34.27
C THR A 862 9.29 10.14 -33.50
N ASN A 863 10.43 10.81 -33.69
CA ASN A 863 10.80 12.11 -33.09
C ASN A 863 11.20 12.09 -31.60
N LEU A 864 12.00 11.10 -31.19
CA LEU A 864 12.62 11.06 -29.86
C LEU A 864 13.87 11.94 -29.79
N MET A 865 14.01 12.72 -28.73
CA MET A 865 15.02 13.76 -28.59
C MET A 865 15.91 13.55 -27.37
N VAL A 866 17.21 13.80 -27.56
CA VAL A 866 18.23 13.83 -26.51
C VAL A 866 18.81 15.23 -26.44
N VAL A 867 18.91 15.79 -25.24
CA VAL A 867 19.48 17.13 -25.02
C VAL A 867 20.78 17.05 -24.23
N ILE A 868 21.85 17.63 -24.77
CA ILE A 868 23.15 17.74 -24.09
C ILE A 868 23.52 19.23 -24.02
N ASP A 869 23.70 19.74 -22.80
CA ASP A 869 24.02 21.14 -22.53
C ASP A 869 25.45 21.29 -21.98
N ALA A 870 26.06 22.43 -22.30
CA ALA A 870 27.32 22.92 -21.73
C ALA A 870 28.53 21.97 -21.84
N LEU A 871 28.70 21.24 -22.95
CA LEU A 871 29.83 20.32 -23.15
C LEU A 871 31.22 20.96 -22.91
N ASP A 872 31.35 22.28 -23.10
CA ASP A 872 32.56 23.07 -22.82
C ASP A 872 32.88 23.24 -21.32
N GLU A 873 31.99 22.77 -20.43
CA GLU A 873 32.21 22.70 -18.99
C GLU A 873 32.87 21.39 -18.52
N CYS A 874 33.06 20.41 -19.41
CA CYS A 874 33.78 19.18 -19.08
C CYS A 874 35.30 19.38 -19.01
N GLU A 875 35.99 18.57 -18.19
CA GLU A 875 37.43 18.74 -17.95
C GLU A 875 38.32 18.23 -19.10
N ASN A 876 37.88 17.18 -19.81
CA ASN A 876 38.69 16.46 -20.78
C ASN A 876 38.37 16.89 -22.23
N LYS A 877 39.22 17.75 -22.81
CA LYS A 877 39.08 18.22 -24.20
C LYS A 877 39.12 17.10 -25.24
N GLU A 878 39.94 16.06 -25.02
CA GLU A 878 40.00 14.91 -25.93
C GLU A 878 38.72 14.07 -25.84
N GLY A 879 38.18 13.90 -24.64
CA GLY A 879 36.89 13.27 -24.40
C GLY A 879 35.74 14.03 -25.07
N ILE A 880 35.72 15.36 -24.99
CA ILE A 880 34.76 16.22 -25.69
C ILE A 880 34.86 16.02 -27.21
N SER A 881 36.08 16.04 -27.77
CA SER A 881 36.29 15.82 -29.22
C SER A 881 35.69 14.50 -29.68
N ARG A 882 35.95 13.41 -28.95
CA ARG A 882 35.43 12.08 -29.26
C ARG A 882 33.91 11.97 -29.16
N ILE A 883 33.29 12.66 -28.21
CA ILE A 883 31.82 12.74 -28.10
C ILE A 883 31.25 13.52 -29.29
N LEU A 884 31.86 14.65 -29.66
CA LEU A 884 31.44 15.44 -30.80
C LEU A 884 31.58 14.70 -32.12
N GLU A 885 32.68 13.95 -32.31
CA GLU A 885 32.87 13.09 -33.49
C GLU A 885 31.74 12.08 -33.66
N VAL A 886 31.25 11.52 -32.55
CA VAL A 886 30.16 10.54 -32.56
C VAL A 886 28.80 11.20 -32.77
N LEU A 887 28.54 12.34 -32.13
CA LEU A 887 27.25 13.03 -32.24
C LEU A 887 27.07 13.78 -33.57
N LEU A 888 28.17 14.17 -34.22
CA LEU A 888 28.16 14.93 -35.48
C LEU A 888 28.53 14.06 -36.70
N ALA A 889 28.79 12.76 -36.51
CA ALA A 889 28.93 11.82 -37.61
C ALA A 889 27.60 11.74 -38.39
N LYS A 890 27.68 11.97 -39.70
CA LYS A 890 26.52 11.99 -40.61
C LYS A 890 26.00 10.61 -40.95
#